data_AF-A0A8B9C827-F1
#
_entry.id   AF-A0A8B9C827-F1
#
_cell.length_a   1.000
_cell.length_b   1.000
_cell.length_c   1.000
_cell.angle_alpha   90.00
_cell.angle_beta   90.00
_cell.angle_gamma   90.00
#
_symmetry.space_group_name_H-M   'P 1'
#
loop_
_entity.id
_entity.type
_entity.pdbx_description
1 polymer ?
#
loop_
_entity_poly.entity_id
_entity_poly.type
_entity_poly.pdbx_seq_one_letter_code
_entity_poly.pdbx_strand_id
1 'polypeptide(L)'
;MDGEREGGVPVHSPGRRGATHEEETKGGGRANGRIRPVLRCRAMAQPRACLEQDCLREVTLSTQRLRVLPPAVLSNPALESLDLDRNKLRSIAGVSKLCKLKKLILSKNEIVDFPNEIQRLVCLEKLELNQNQIRVIPEGIFSHLPRLKHLRLNNNRLGALPRDLAACRGSLQYLNISNNLFRTFPQPVLQLANLQELHVQNNALRQLPKELFQGQSLKMFKANGNPLREPPSEVCAGGIQQILNYFNQLQHGSGQEDKRVKTMFLGASLAGKSTICKSLKQRQTKLVPKEERTVGIEISEFRIDDFTFLFWDFAGQLEYYVTHHVFITPQALVILVINLHRYQTNDDTFKDLVGFWINNLSMRVPNSVVLPVGTHVDCCQEGEVEEKRSDIMSKIAAMLVERKNNLAHFINNLEDSEEPEFYVDQWERLKEMESHMLTILDLVAVNCTDHRDIRRLEATILEHVRNEELFPEVVRVLPPVYRQVEAAIVDIAQGEEVAEHGMMDLQYLLSKLSLREHLASLDRELLQDILRYLHRIGLIVWYEEIKHLESTVFLQPTFLITMFRLLVRYRLVQQLESISVDTLIAEHATIRDRSNWVWTFKSKAMLCHRAVRALVKYQLCSEGMQDVFEEIMGYKPHRGRGKLFSLLEHFELCLEVRHAKALDPQACEFVPGKPWETTRGQGESWYLFPTYLNQTEEVAEVWGGDHPEDLHIRAYFSPEIPEGFFQRFLVKACSFYSTHWVAKVTCLLICNGKPLLIKENNQRAYSYLELRSRRPAGTTGFQFTWDFLMAVVFIVQKLSEEWPGLHVCVKTPCRTAGCPAELVWPDMDGKNAVTKEEVKTCGTCGHRFGTELLLPKVPTHREAPPAQPAVHYYVTSYGTTTFGPSSIHVSRQNISSE
;
A
#
# COMPACT_ATOMS: atom_id res chain seq x y z
N MET A 1 38.46 21.33 44.70
CA MET A 1 39.26 22.11 45.65
C MET A 1 40.37 22.73 44.85
N ASP A 2 40.30 24.06 44.73
CA ASP A 2 41.37 25.08 44.61
C ASP A 2 42.50 24.85 43.60
N GLY A 3 42.93 25.78 42.75
CA GLY A 3 42.68 27.21 42.52
C GLY A 3 43.30 27.54 41.13
N GLU A 4 42.86 28.56 40.39
CA GLU A 4 43.36 29.95 40.47
C GLU A 4 44.91 30.04 40.42
N ARG A 5 45.60 30.91 39.68
CA ARG A 5 45.30 32.08 38.83
C ARG A 5 46.66 32.63 38.33
N GLU A 6 46.59 33.52 37.34
CA GLU A 6 47.52 34.67 37.10
C GLU A 6 48.96 34.35 36.66
N GLY A 7 49.58 34.98 35.66
CA GLY A 7 49.41 36.30 35.07
C GLY A 7 50.78 36.99 35.08
N GLY A 8 51.32 37.43 33.94
CA GLY A 8 52.57 38.21 33.94
C GLY A 8 53.33 38.30 32.61
N VAL A 9 52.98 39.32 31.82
CA VAL A 9 53.78 39.94 30.73
C VAL A 9 54.42 41.19 31.36
N PRO A 10 55.70 41.61 31.08
CA PRO A 10 55.95 42.48 29.92
C PRO A 10 57.36 42.49 29.26
N VAL A 11 57.31 42.70 27.94
CA VAL A 11 58.06 43.67 27.11
C VAL A 11 59.60 43.69 27.18
N HIS A 12 60.24 43.35 26.06
CA HIS A 12 61.22 44.22 25.39
C HIS A 12 61.52 43.75 23.95
N SER A 13 61.29 44.62 22.97
CA SER A 13 61.91 44.58 21.63
C SER A 13 63.26 45.31 21.69
N PRO A 14 64.22 45.09 20.77
CA PRO A 14 64.17 45.58 19.38
C PRO A 14 64.69 44.55 18.34
N GLY A 15 64.26 44.55 17.08
CA GLY A 15 64.92 45.25 15.94
C GLY A 15 66.27 44.60 15.51
N ARG A 16 66.67 44.45 14.25
CA ARG A 16 66.16 44.76 12.90
C ARG A 16 67.23 44.25 11.91
N ARG A 17 66.84 43.98 10.64
CA ARG A 17 67.68 43.91 9.40
C ARG A 17 68.59 42.67 9.25
N GLY A 18 68.84 42.11 8.08
CA GLY A 18 68.47 42.34 6.66
C GLY A 18 69.00 41.14 5.86
N ALA A 19 68.25 40.55 4.93
CA ALA A 19 67.98 41.00 3.54
C ALA A 19 69.02 40.50 2.53
N THR A 20 68.53 40.24 1.31
CA THR A 20 69.19 39.95 0.00
C THR A 20 69.44 38.48 -0.34
N HIS A 21 69.10 37.90 -1.51
CA HIS A 21 68.48 38.31 -2.79
C HIS A 21 67.91 37.00 -3.44
N GLU A 22 66.65 36.97 -3.94
CA GLU A 22 66.20 36.93 -5.36
C GLU A 22 66.68 35.69 -6.17
N GLU A 23 65.82 34.88 -6.80
CA GLU A 23 65.03 35.21 -8.01
C GLU A 23 63.58 34.67 -8.09
N GLU A 24 62.73 35.57 -8.62
CA GLU A 24 61.47 35.46 -9.38
C GLU A 24 61.16 34.14 -10.14
N THR A 25 59.89 33.70 -10.16
CA THR A 25 58.96 34.07 -11.25
C THR A 25 57.46 33.96 -10.87
N LYS A 26 56.78 35.12 -11.00
CA LYS A 26 55.39 35.42 -11.44
C LYS A 26 54.34 34.28 -11.46
N GLY A 27 53.10 34.45 -10.99
CA GLY A 27 52.38 35.61 -10.49
C GLY A 27 50.85 35.37 -10.50
N GLY A 28 50.12 36.19 -9.75
CA GLY A 28 48.69 36.45 -10.00
C GLY A 28 47.69 35.90 -8.98
N GLY A 29 47.51 36.61 -7.87
CA GLY A 29 46.44 36.36 -6.91
C GLY A 29 45.04 36.62 -7.45
N ARG A 30 44.03 35.97 -6.85
CA ARG A 30 42.62 36.35 -6.98
C ARG A 30 41.95 36.47 -5.62
N ALA A 31 41.23 37.57 -5.51
CA ALA A 31 40.62 38.13 -4.33
C ALA A 31 39.26 37.51 -3.95
N ASN A 32 38.90 37.75 -2.70
CA ASN A 32 37.57 37.64 -2.09
C ASN A 32 36.40 37.90 -3.04
N GLY A 33 35.61 36.86 -3.34
CA GLY A 33 34.33 36.96 -4.03
C GLY A 33 33.18 37.14 -3.04
N ARG A 34 32.67 38.36 -2.90
CA ARG A 34 31.35 38.65 -2.32
C ARG A 34 30.28 38.01 -3.20
N ILE A 35 29.50 37.08 -2.65
CA ILE A 35 28.36 36.47 -3.33
C ILE A 35 27.22 37.50 -3.40
N ARG A 36 26.92 37.99 -4.61
CA ARG A 36 25.70 38.77 -4.91
C ARG A 36 24.57 37.79 -5.22
N PRO A 37 23.33 38.00 -4.71
CA PRO A 37 22.18 37.23 -5.16
C PRO A 37 21.79 37.68 -6.57
N VAL A 38 21.72 36.74 -7.52
CA VAL A 38 21.25 36.98 -8.88
C VAL A 38 19.73 36.83 -8.91
N LEU A 39 19.01 37.95 -8.99
CA LEU A 39 17.64 37.98 -9.50
C LEU A 39 17.70 37.68 -11.00
N ARG A 40 17.15 36.54 -11.46
CA ARG A 40 17.05 36.22 -12.89
C ARG A 40 15.74 36.77 -13.48
N CYS A 41 15.86 37.82 -14.29
CA CYS A 41 14.81 38.26 -15.21
C CYS A 41 14.79 37.41 -16.49
N ARG A 42 13.60 37.12 -17.01
CA ARG A 42 13.37 36.74 -18.41
C ARG A 42 13.39 38.01 -19.26
N ALA A 43 14.40 38.19 -20.12
CA ALA A 43 14.31 39.01 -21.33
C ALA A 43 15.48 38.66 -22.26
N MET A 44 15.18 38.38 -23.53
CA MET A 44 16.18 38.25 -24.58
C MET A 44 16.88 39.60 -24.84
N ALA A 45 18.18 39.52 -25.12
CA ALA A 45 19.10 40.47 -25.75
C ALA A 45 18.64 41.93 -26.05
N GLN A 46 19.20 42.90 -25.30
CA GLN A 46 19.95 44.12 -25.72
C GLN A 46 19.77 45.29 -24.71
N PRO A 47 20.76 46.19 -24.56
CA PRO A 47 20.76 47.18 -23.47
C PRO A 47 20.29 48.57 -23.96
N ARG A 48 19.23 49.12 -23.35
CA ARG A 48 19.03 50.58 -23.15
C ARG A 48 17.74 50.89 -22.36
N ALA A 49 17.88 51.90 -21.49
CA ALA A 49 16.85 52.70 -20.83
C ALA A 49 16.08 52.11 -19.63
N CYS A 50 16.09 52.89 -18.55
CA CYS A 50 15.43 52.66 -17.27
C CYS A 50 13.93 53.00 -17.31
N LEU A 51 13.22 52.50 -16.29
CA LEU A 51 11.88 52.85 -15.81
C LEU A 51 10.71 52.12 -16.47
N GLU A 52 10.42 50.91 -15.98
CA GLU A 52 9.08 50.56 -15.47
C GLU A 52 9.15 49.24 -14.68
N GLN A 53 8.65 49.28 -13.45
CA GLN A 53 8.60 48.15 -12.52
C GLN A 53 7.51 47.18 -12.98
N ASP A 54 7.90 46.10 -13.65
CA ASP A 54 7.06 44.90 -13.70
C ASP A 54 6.98 44.33 -12.28
N CYS A 55 5.96 44.76 -11.53
CA CYS A 55 5.65 44.25 -10.21
C CYS A 55 5.22 42.79 -10.33
N LEU A 56 6.20 41.88 -10.27
CA LEU A 56 5.97 40.44 -10.23
C LEU A 56 4.96 40.14 -9.14
N ARG A 57 3.76 39.69 -9.54
CA ARG A 57 2.68 39.29 -8.62
C ARG A 57 2.92 37.91 -8.04
N GLU A 58 3.79 37.12 -8.66
CA GLU A 58 4.16 35.78 -8.21
C GLU A 58 5.67 35.69 -8.11
N VAL A 59 6.16 35.23 -6.96
CA VAL A 59 7.58 35.03 -6.69
C VAL A 59 7.77 33.64 -6.12
N THR A 60 8.65 32.86 -6.75
CA THR A 60 9.05 31.53 -6.28
C THR A 60 10.52 31.54 -5.90
N LEU A 61 10.79 31.20 -4.64
CA LEU A 61 12.11 31.04 -4.04
C LEU A 61 12.22 29.66 -3.38
N SER A 62 11.52 28.67 -3.93
CA SER A 62 11.62 27.29 -3.48
C SER A 62 13.05 26.77 -3.65
N THR A 63 13.44 25.78 -2.83
CA THR A 63 14.71 25.05 -2.96
C THR A 63 15.99 25.89 -2.94
N GLN A 64 15.96 27.06 -2.30
CA GLN A 64 17.13 27.97 -2.22
C GLN A 64 17.96 27.84 -0.94
N ARG A 65 17.63 26.86 -0.07
CA ARG A 65 18.28 26.65 1.24
C ARG A 65 18.28 27.93 2.11
N LEU A 66 17.27 28.79 1.93
CA LEU A 66 17.18 30.08 2.61
C LEU A 66 16.96 29.88 4.11
N ARG A 67 17.72 30.60 4.93
CA ARG A 67 17.48 30.70 6.38
C ARG A 67 16.69 31.95 6.76
N VAL A 68 16.71 32.95 5.88
CA VAL A 68 16.04 34.25 6.05
C VAL A 68 15.48 34.70 4.71
N LEU A 69 14.36 35.43 4.74
CA LEU A 69 13.73 36.03 3.57
C LEU A 69 14.58 37.15 2.97
N PRO A 70 14.82 37.16 1.64
CA PRO A 70 15.51 38.26 0.98
C PRO A 70 14.73 39.60 1.11
N PRO A 71 15.38 40.71 1.55
CA PRO A 71 14.71 42.00 1.74
C PRO A 71 14.01 42.56 0.50
N ALA A 72 14.50 42.21 -0.70
CA ALA A 72 13.93 42.63 -1.97
C ALA A 72 12.49 42.12 -2.17
N VAL A 73 12.18 40.92 -1.68
CA VAL A 73 10.85 40.29 -1.79
C VAL A 73 9.86 41.00 -0.88
N LEU A 74 10.31 41.34 0.33
CA LEU A 74 9.54 42.08 1.34
C LEU A 74 9.23 43.53 0.93
N SER A 75 9.92 44.03 -0.09
CA SER A 75 9.76 45.39 -0.62
C SER A 75 8.74 45.48 -1.77
N ASN A 76 8.13 44.36 -2.19
CA ASN A 76 7.13 44.32 -3.25
C ASN A 76 5.70 44.20 -2.66
N PRO A 77 4.98 45.32 -2.40
CA PRO A 77 3.64 45.28 -1.82
C PRO A 77 2.55 44.76 -2.77
N ALA A 78 2.86 44.60 -4.06
CA ALA A 78 1.93 44.11 -5.07
C ALA A 78 1.92 42.57 -5.20
N LEU A 79 2.74 41.88 -4.40
CA LEU A 79 2.86 40.42 -4.45
C LEU A 79 1.56 39.72 -4.03
N GLU A 80 1.06 38.83 -4.88
CA GLU A 80 -0.14 38.02 -4.66
C GLU A 80 0.20 36.56 -4.31
N SER A 81 1.33 36.02 -4.79
CA SER A 81 1.79 34.66 -4.50
C SER A 81 3.25 34.63 -4.13
N LEU A 82 3.57 34.01 -2.98
CA LEU A 82 4.93 33.79 -2.51
C LEU A 82 5.13 32.31 -2.20
N ASP A 83 6.05 31.70 -2.91
CA ASP A 83 6.44 30.31 -2.74
C ASP A 83 7.84 30.21 -2.15
N LEU A 84 7.95 29.62 -0.96
CA LEU A 84 9.16 29.44 -0.17
C LEU A 84 9.34 27.96 0.23
N ASP A 85 8.71 27.04 -0.51
CA ASP A 85 8.81 25.60 -0.27
C ASP A 85 10.27 25.13 -0.20
N ARG A 86 10.58 24.16 0.67
CA ARG A 86 11.91 23.51 0.76
C ARG A 86 13.07 24.47 0.98
N ASN A 87 12.93 25.28 2.02
CA ASN A 87 14.03 26.10 2.52
C ASN A 87 14.43 25.66 3.93
N LYS A 88 15.33 26.41 4.58
CA LYS A 88 15.76 26.18 5.96
C LYS A 88 15.26 27.30 6.87
N LEU A 89 14.07 27.83 6.59
CA LEU A 89 13.49 28.94 7.33
C LEU A 89 13.03 28.43 8.70
N ARG A 90 13.51 29.05 9.77
CA ARG A 90 13.01 28.80 11.14
C ARG A 90 11.91 29.77 11.56
N SER A 91 11.87 30.92 10.91
CA SER A 91 10.87 31.97 11.10
C SER A 91 10.73 32.79 9.82
N ILE A 92 9.61 33.52 9.70
CA ILE A 92 9.36 34.43 8.57
C ILE A 92 9.09 35.85 9.06
N ALA A 93 10.16 36.63 9.20
CA ALA A 93 10.08 38.03 9.59
C ALA A 93 9.81 38.95 8.39
N GLY A 94 8.96 39.97 8.60
CA GLY A 94 8.67 41.03 7.65
C GLY A 94 7.62 40.70 6.57
N VAL A 95 7.07 39.48 6.56
CA VAL A 95 6.00 39.07 5.62
C VAL A 95 4.74 39.91 5.80
N SER A 96 4.53 40.47 7.00
CA SER A 96 3.41 41.37 7.30
C SER A 96 3.31 42.61 6.41
N LYS A 97 4.35 42.96 5.63
CA LYS A 97 4.33 44.04 4.64
C LYS A 97 3.56 43.67 3.35
N LEU A 98 3.37 42.39 3.07
CA LEU A 98 2.80 41.86 1.83
C LEU A 98 1.26 41.79 1.88
N CYS A 99 0.58 42.92 2.10
CA CYS A 99 -0.85 42.96 2.42
C CYS A 99 -1.79 42.43 1.31
N LYS A 100 -1.31 42.32 0.07
CA LYS A 100 -2.05 41.79 -1.09
C LYS A 100 -1.83 40.29 -1.32
N LEU A 101 -1.04 39.62 -0.48
CA LEU A 101 -0.72 38.22 -0.64
C LEU A 101 -1.97 37.35 -0.48
N LYS A 102 -2.25 36.54 -1.51
CA LYS A 102 -3.33 35.56 -1.57
C LYS A 102 -2.83 34.14 -1.33
N LYS A 103 -1.59 33.83 -1.71
CA LYS A 103 -1.01 32.51 -1.59
C LYS A 103 0.36 32.57 -0.92
N LEU A 104 0.54 31.81 0.15
CA LEU A 104 1.80 31.66 0.87
C LEU A 104 2.11 30.17 1.06
N ILE A 105 3.22 29.72 0.45
CA ILE A 105 3.73 28.35 0.62
C ILE A 105 5.00 28.42 1.45
N LEU A 106 5.00 27.72 2.57
CA LEU A 106 6.09 27.59 3.54
C LEU A 106 6.37 26.12 3.88
N SER A 107 5.91 25.22 3.03
CA SER A 107 6.06 23.78 3.20
C SER A 107 7.54 23.38 3.27
N LYS A 108 7.85 22.29 3.97
CA LYS A 108 9.20 21.71 4.06
C LYS A 108 10.27 22.70 4.54
N ASN A 109 10.02 23.36 5.66
CA ASN A 109 10.96 24.27 6.31
C ASN A 109 11.28 23.79 7.74
N GLU A 110 12.08 24.55 8.48
CA GLU A 110 12.43 24.28 9.89
C GLU A 110 11.59 25.15 10.86
N ILE A 111 10.36 25.52 10.48
CA ILE A 111 9.52 26.43 11.28
C ILE A 111 9.03 25.70 12.53
N VAL A 112 9.36 26.25 13.70
CA VAL A 112 8.95 25.71 15.01
C VAL A 112 7.79 26.51 15.59
N ASP A 113 7.86 27.84 15.48
CA ASP A 113 6.84 28.76 15.96
C ASP A 113 5.96 29.21 14.80
N PHE A 114 4.64 29.14 14.97
CA PHE A 114 3.72 29.63 13.95
C PHE A 114 3.93 31.15 13.75
N PRO A 115 4.03 31.63 12.50
CA PRO A 115 4.37 33.03 12.23
C PRO A 115 3.19 33.98 12.45
N ASN A 116 3.17 34.64 13.60
CA ASN A 116 2.13 35.62 13.99
C ASN A 116 1.94 36.75 12.98
N GLU A 117 2.97 37.11 12.21
CA GLU A 117 2.90 38.14 11.17
C GLU A 117 1.85 37.85 10.09
N ILE A 118 1.46 36.59 9.89
CA ILE A 118 0.42 36.18 8.93
C ILE A 118 -0.93 36.85 9.24
N GLN A 119 -1.20 37.22 10.49
CA GLN A 119 -2.45 37.91 10.86
C GLN A 119 -2.67 39.24 10.10
N ARG A 120 -1.61 39.84 9.52
CA ARG A 120 -1.74 41.07 8.70
C ARG A 120 -2.09 40.78 7.23
N LEU A 121 -2.10 39.52 6.80
CA LEU A 121 -2.34 39.10 5.42
C LEU A 121 -3.83 38.90 5.15
N VAL A 122 -4.63 39.97 5.22
CA VAL A 122 -6.10 39.91 5.15
C VAL A 122 -6.62 39.35 3.81
N CYS A 123 -5.82 39.41 2.75
CA CYS A 123 -6.14 38.85 1.44
C CYS A 123 -5.83 37.35 1.28
N LEU A 124 -5.26 36.69 2.29
CA LEU A 124 -4.75 35.34 2.16
C LEU A 124 -5.88 34.32 1.93
N GLU A 125 -5.80 33.60 0.83
CA GLU A 125 -6.75 32.55 0.42
C GLU A 125 -6.16 31.15 0.62
N LYS A 126 -4.83 31.01 0.49
CA LYS A 126 -4.13 29.73 0.57
C LYS A 126 -2.87 29.84 1.44
N LEU A 127 -2.81 28.99 2.47
CA LEU A 127 -1.66 28.85 3.37
C LEU A 127 -1.22 27.39 3.44
N GLU A 128 0.05 27.13 3.11
CA GLU A 128 0.66 25.81 3.23
C GLU A 128 1.88 25.87 4.16
N LEU A 129 1.84 25.10 5.24
CA LEU A 129 2.85 25.00 6.30
C LEU A 129 3.17 23.53 6.62
N ASN A 130 2.85 22.62 5.71
CA ASN A 130 3.06 21.18 5.91
C ASN A 130 4.56 20.81 5.95
N GLN A 131 4.89 19.71 6.63
CA GLN A 131 6.27 19.25 6.81
C GLN A 131 7.15 20.33 7.49
N ASN A 132 6.70 20.82 8.64
CA ASN A 132 7.45 21.71 9.52
C ASN A 132 7.50 21.10 10.93
N GLN A 133 7.94 21.86 11.94
CA GLN A 133 8.05 21.39 13.32
C GLN A 133 7.10 22.16 14.25
N ILE A 134 5.99 22.66 13.72
CA ILE A 134 5.06 23.53 14.44
C ILE A 134 4.36 22.73 15.54
N ARG A 135 4.45 23.24 16.77
CA ARG A 135 3.83 22.62 17.96
C ARG A 135 2.51 23.26 18.35
N VAL A 136 2.42 24.58 18.21
CA VAL A 136 1.29 25.40 18.65
C VAL A 136 1.02 26.50 17.63
N ILE A 137 -0.26 26.76 17.37
CA ILE A 137 -0.72 27.94 16.63
C ILE A 137 -1.35 28.91 17.65
N PRO A 138 -0.85 30.15 17.77
CA PRO A 138 -1.41 31.13 18.69
C PRO A 138 -2.86 31.51 18.37
N GLU A 139 -3.62 31.84 19.41
CA GLU A 139 -4.99 32.37 19.30
C GLU A 139 -4.99 33.77 18.65
N GLY A 140 -6.06 34.09 17.94
CA GLY A 140 -6.33 35.41 17.36
C GLY A 140 -5.81 35.63 15.93
N ILE A 141 -5.05 34.68 15.38
CA ILE A 141 -4.50 34.79 14.02
C ILE A 141 -5.59 34.65 12.95
N PHE A 142 -6.43 33.62 13.05
CA PHE A 142 -7.43 33.29 12.03
C PHE A 142 -8.61 34.26 12.02
N SER A 143 -8.84 34.96 13.14
CA SER A 143 -9.79 36.09 13.21
C SER A 143 -9.52 37.18 12.17
N HIS A 144 -8.28 37.29 11.69
CA HIS A 144 -7.86 38.29 10.70
C HIS A 144 -7.72 37.72 9.27
N LEU A 145 -8.09 36.45 9.04
CA LEU A 145 -7.97 35.76 7.76
C LEU A 145 -9.33 35.34 7.19
N PRO A 146 -10.27 36.28 6.94
CA PRO A 146 -11.64 35.96 6.55
C PRO A 146 -11.77 35.37 5.14
N ARG A 147 -10.69 35.37 4.35
CA ARG A 147 -10.66 34.86 2.97
C ARG A 147 -9.97 33.51 2.84
N LEU A 148 -9.47 32.94 3.93
CA LEU A 148 -8.70 31.70 3.90
C LEU A 148 -9.62 30.56 3.45
N LYS A 149 -9.30 29.95 2.31
CA LYS A 149 -10.02 28.82 1.70
C LYS A 149 -9.29 27.51 1.87
N HIS A 150 -7.95 27.55 1.89
CA HIS A 150 -7.09 26.37 1.87
C HIS A 150 -6.01 26.44 2.94
N LEU A 151 -6.02 25.48 3.87
CA LEU A 151 -5.05 25.38 4.94
C LEU A 151 -4.42 23.98 4.99
N ARG A 152 -3.09 23.90 4.79
CA ARG A 152 -2.30 22.67 4.95
C ARG A 152 -1.34 22.78 6.13
N LEU A 153 -1.50 21.86 7.07
CA LEU A 153 -0.72 21.75 8.31
C LEU A 153 -0.26 20.31 8.57
N ASN A 154 -0.37 19.41 7.59
CA ASN A 154 0.04 18.02 7.77
C ASN A 154 1.54 17.86 8.02
N ASN A 155 1.95 16.76 8.65
CA ASN A 155 3.35 16.50 9.00
C ASN A 155 3.93 17.63 9.88
N ASN A 156 3.27 17.92 10.99
CA ASN A 156 3.74 18.84 12.04
C ASN A 156 3.66 18.13 13.40
N ARG A 157 3.74 18.88 14.50
CA ARG A 157 3.66 18.36 15.88
C ARG A 157 2.49 18.99 16.64
N LEU A 158 1.40 19.31 15.94
CA LEU A 158 0.23 19.96 16.52
C LEU A 158 -0.56 18.99 17.39
N GLY A 159 -0.88 19.39 18.62
CA GLY A 159 -1.82 18.67 19.50
C GLY A 159 -3.22 19.30 19.56
N ALA A 160 -3.36 20.56 19.13
CA ALA A 160 -4.61 21.32 19.16
C ALA A 160 -4.63 22.38 18.05
N LEU A 161 -5.84 22.85 17.71
CA LEU A 161 -6.07 24.03 16.86
C LEU A 161 -6.69 25.15 17.71
N PRO A 162 -6.36 26.42 17.45
CA PRO A 162 -6.86 27.54 18.22
C PRO A 162 -8.36 27.75 17.95
N ARG A 163 -9.06 28.28 18.95
CA ARG A 163 -10.53 28.46 18.92
C ARG A 163 -10.96 29.39 17.81
N ASP A 164 -10.14 30.39 17.51
CA ASP A 164 -10.43 31.39 16.50
C ASP A 164 -10.36 30.88 15.06
N LEU A 165 -9.91 29.64 14.80
CA LEU A 165 -10.05 29.00 13.49
C LEU A 165 -11.52 28.98 13.03
N ALA A 166 -12.46 28.93 13.96
CA ALA A 166 -13.89 29.03 13.68
C ALA A 166 -14.30 30.34 12.99
N ALA A 167 -13.49 31.40 13.08
CA ALA A 167 -13.73 32.65 12.34
C ALA A 167 -13.70 32.45 10.82
N CYS A 168 -12.99 31.43 10.33
CA CYS A 168 -12.95 31.05 8.91
C CYS A 168 -14.17 30.23 8.46
N ARG A 169 -15.25 30.12 9.25
CA ARG A 169 -16.45 29.33 8.94
C ARG A 169 -17.09 29.60 7.58
N GLY A 170 -16.98 30.84 7.10
CA GLY A 170 -17.55 31.28 5.82
C GLY A 170 -16.61 31.12 4.63
N SER A 171 -15.34 30.76 4.83
CA SER A 171 -14.34 30.75 3.76
C SER A 171 -13.60 29.43 3.61
N LEU A 172 -13.29 28.73 4.70
CA LEU A 172 -12.41 27.55 4.64
C LEU A 172 -13.13 26.37 3.99
N GLN A 173 -12.51 25.81 2.95
CA GLN A 173 -13.04 24.71 2.14
C GLN A 173 -12.16 23.45 2.23
N TYR A 174 -10.86 23.63 2.44
CA TYR A 174 -9.89 22.55 2.54
C TYR A 174 -9.07 22.68 3.82
N LEU A 175 -9.04 21.62 4.63
CA LEU A 175 -8.19 21.52 5.82
C LEU A 175 -7.46 20.17 5.83
N ASN A 176 -6.14 20.23 5.93
CA ASN A 176 -5.32 19.05 6.14
C ASN A 176 -4.47 19.16 7.41
N ILE A 177 -4.75 18.31 8.39
CA ILE A 177 -4.05 18.20 9.67
C ILE A 177 -3.56 16.75 9.91
N SER A 178 -3.41 15.96 8.85
CA SER A 178 -2.90 14.58 8.97
C SER A 178 -1.46 14.53 9.49
N ASN A 179 -1.02 13.40 10.04
CA ASN A 179 0.33 13.21 10.56
C ASN A 179 0.71 14.30 11.58
N ASN A 180 -0.07 14.38 12.66
CA ASN A 180 0.12 15.30 13.78
C ASN A 180 -0.08 14.51 15.10
N LEU A 181 -0.29 15.20 16.22
CA LEU A 181 -0.38 14.59 17.56
C LEU A 181 -1.78 14.80 18.20
N PHE A 182 -2.83 14.92 17.39
CA PHE A 182 -4.19 15.13 17.90
C PHE A 182 -4.71 13.88 18.62
N ARG A 183 -4.98 14.00 19.92
CA ARG A 183 -5.61 12.93 20.73
C ARG A 183 -7.14 13.03 20.79
N THR A 184 -7.66 14.23 20.57
CA THR A 184 -9.10 14.54 20.56
C THR A 184 -9.41 15.34 19.30
N PHE A 185 -10.62 15.17 18.77
CA PHE A 185 -11.03 15.92 17.59
C PHE A 185 -11.03 17.43 17.87
N PRO A 186 -10.42 18.27 17.00
CA PRO A 186 -10.35 19.71 17.22
C PRO A 186 -11.71 20.38 17.05
N GLN A 187 -12.34 20.74 18.18
CA GLN A 187 -13.67 21.37 18.25
C GLN A 187 -13.90 22.57 17.29
N PRO A 188 -12.93 23.47 17.03
CA PRO A 188 -13.14 24.60 16.12
C PRO A 188 -13.49 24.17 14.69
N VAL A 189 -13.06 22.98 14.26
CA VAL A 189 -13.36 22.43 12.93
C VAL A 189 -14.86 22.19 12.74
N LEU A 190 -15.60 21.90 13.82
CA LEU A 190 -17.04 21.65 13.76
C LEU A 190 -17.84 22.87 13.29
N GLN A 191 -17.30 24.07 13.49
CA GLN A 191 -17.96 25.33 13.12
C GLN A 191 -17.70 25.74 11.66
N LEU A 192 -16.88 25.00 10.91
CA LEU A 192 -16.50 25.32 9.54
C LEU A 192 -17.56 24.86 8.52
N ALA A 193 -18.65 25.61 8.42
CA ALA A 193 -19.81 25.25 7.60
C ALA A 193 -19.51 25.03 6.10
N ASN A 194 -18.50 25.71 5.56
CA ASN A 194 -18.12 25.61 4.14
C ASN A 194 -17.03 24.56 3.86
N LEU A 195 -16.61 23.78 4.86
CA LEU A 195 -15.56 22.78 4.70
C LEU A 195 -16.05 21.65 3.79
N GLN A 196 -15.27 21.34 2.75
CA GLN A 196 -15.56 20.31 1.76
C GLN A 196 -14.60 19.13 1.86
N GLU A 197 -13.35 19.38 2.23
CA GLU A 197 -12.32 18.35 2.34
C GLU A 197 -11.59 18.46 3.68
N LEU A 198 -11.63 17.35 4.44
CA LEU A 198 -10.98 17.24 5.74
C LEU A 198 -10.11 15.98 5.82
N HIS A 199 -8.84 16.19 6.12
CA HIS A 199 -7.83 15.15 6.29
C HIS A 199 -7.30 15.16 7.73
N VAL A 200 -7.54 14.07 8.47
CA VAL A 200 -7.12 13.88 9.86
C VAL A 200 -6.35 12.57 10.08
N GLN A 201 -5.88 11.93 9.01
CA GLN A 201 -5.19 10.64 9.06
C GLN A 201 -3.94 10.67 9.96
N ASN A 202 -3.52 9.51 10.46
CA ASN A 202 -2.27 9.33 11.22
C ASN A 202 -2.17 10.33 12.38
N ASN A 203 -3.16 10.26 13.27
CA ASN A 203 -3.22 10.98 14.54
C ASN A 203 -3.57 9.98 15.65
N ALA A 204 -3.85 10.45 16.86
CA ALA A 204 -4.24 9.61 17.99
C ALA A 204 -5.73 9.78 18.36
N LEU A 205 -6.59 10.07 17.37
CA LEU A 205 -8.02 10.27 17.59
C LEU A 205 -8.68 8.96 18.01
N ARG A 206 -9.37 8.96 19.15
CA ARG A 206 -10.19 7.83 19.59
C ARG A 206 -11.66 7.92 19.18
N GLN A 207 -12.15 9.12 18.90
CA GLN A 207 -13.55 9.36 18.59
C GLN A 207 -13.69 10.48 17.56
N LEU A 208 -14.74 10.39 16.74
CA LEU A 208 -15.17 11.45 15.85
C LEU A 208 -16.53 12.00 16.32
N PRO A 209 -16.72 13.32 16.37
CA PRO A 209 -17.99 13.91 16.78
C PRO A 209 -19.06 13.78 15.69
N LYS A 210 -20.28 13.41 16.07
CA LYS A 210 -21.43 13.29 15.14
C LYS A 210 -21.75 14.62 14.44
N GLU A 211 -21.50 15.74 15.11
CA GLU A 211 -21.77 17.10 14.64
C GLU A 211 -20.96 17.42 13.36
N LEU A 212 -19.79 16.79 13.20
CA LEU A 212 -18.96 16.95 12.01
C LEU A 212 -19.70 16.54 10.73
N PHE A 213 -20.50 15.48 10.81
CA PHE A 213 -21.15 14.88 9.66
C PHE A 213 -22.56 15.43 9.45
N GLN A 214 -23.25 15.84 10.53
CA GLN A 214 -24.58 16.43 10.46
C GLN A 214 -24.54 17.92 10.04
N GLY A 215 -23.49 18.65 10.43
CA GLY A 215 -23.41 20.10 10.28
C GLY A 215 -22.61 20.61 9.08
N GLN A 216 -21.97 19.73 8.29
CA GLN A 216 -21.06 20.12 7.20
C GLN A 216 -21.37 19.41 5.90
N SER A 217 -21.16 20.10 4.77
CA SER A 217 -21.25 19.50 3.43
C SER A 217 -19.89 18.93 2.98
N LEU A 218 -19.31 18.06 3.82
CA LEU A 218 -18.08 17.37 3.50
C LEU A 218 -18.28 16.46 2.28
N LYS A 219 -17.41 16.62 1.28
CA LYS A 219 -17.32 15.77 0.09
C LYS A 219 -16.25 14.70 0.25
N MET A 220 -15.20 14.99 1.02
CA MET A 220 -14.08 14.10 1.27
C MET A 220 -13.70 14.15 2.75
N PHE A 221 -13.64 12.99 3.38
CA PHE A 221 -13.18 12.83 4.75
C PHE A 221 -12.25 11.63 4.83
N LYS A 222 -11.06 11.82 5.40
CA LYS A 222 -10.09 10.72 5.61
C LYS A 222 -9.58 10.74 7.05
N ALA A 223 -9.77 9.63 7.76
CA ALA A 223 -9.38 9.47 9.16
C ALA A 223 -8.55 8.19 9.45
N ASN A 224 -8.09 7.48 8.41
CA ASN A 224 -7.31 6.26 8.55
C ASN A 224 -6.05 6.47 9.40
N GLY A 225 -5.55 5.42 10.07
CA GLY A 225 -4.38 5.51 10.94
C GLY A 225 -4.64 6.26 12.25
N ASN A 226 -5.89 6.26 12.72
CA ASN A 226 -6.27 6.74 14.05
C ASN A 226 -6.86 5.58 14.84
N PRO A 227 -6.65 5.52 16.17
CA PRO A 227 -7.20 4.50 17.02
C PRO A 227 -8.70 4.68 17.33
N LEU A 228 -9.53 4.71 16.29
CA LEU A 228 -10.94 5.07 16.38
C LEU A 228 -11.80 3.97 17.03
N ARG A 229 -12.44 4.33 18.14
CA ARG A 229 -13.42 3.51 18.87
C ARG A 229 -14.87 3.82 18.48
N GLU A 230 -15.15 5.09 18.16
CA GLU A 230 -16.50 5.60 17.87
C GLU A 230 -16.45 6.72 16.80
N PRO A 231 -16.84 6.46 15.54
CA PRO A 231 -17.15 5.15 14.97
C PRO A 231 -15.87 4.29 14.87
N PRO A 232 -15.99 2.95 14.87
CA PRO A 232 -14.85 2.09 14.56
C PRO A 232 -14.21 2.40 13.20
N SER A 233 -12.91 2.13 13.07
CA SER A 233 -12.14 2.30 11.83
C SER A 233 -12.82 1.62 10.63
N GLU A 234 -13.43 0.45 10.82
CA GLU A 234 -14.15 -0.28 9.79
C GLU A 234 -15.42 0.43 9.32
N VAL A 235 -16.10 1.21 10.18
CA VAL A 235 -17.24 2.04 9.76
C VAL A 235 -16.73 3.26 8.99
N CYS A 236 -15.65 3.88 9.46
CA CYS A 236 -15.04 5.04 8.81
C CYS A 236 -14.56 4.73 7.39
N ALA A 237 -14.11 3.50 7.14
CA ALA A 237 -13.67 3.04 5.82
C ALA A 237 -14.78 3.03 4.74
N GLY A 238 -16.07 3.02 5.11
CA GLY A 238 -17.16 3.14 4.13
C GLY A 238 -17.62 4.55 3.85
N GLY A 239 -16.88 5.54 4.34
CA GLY A 239 -17.08 6.95 4.00
C GLY A 239 -18.21 7.61 4.77
N ILE A 240 -18.52 8.84 4.36
CA ILE A 240 -19.34 9.79 5.12
C ILE A 240 -20.75 9.25 5.37
N GLN A 241 -21.38 8.61 4.38
CA GLN A 241 -22.75 8.12 4.50
C GLN A 241 -22.87 6.99 5.54
N GLN A 242 -21.94 6.05 5.54
CA GLN A 242 -21.95 4.95 6.53
C GLN A 242 -21.72 5.49 7.95
N ILE A 243 -20.84 6.48 8.11
CA ILE A 243 -20.60 7.14 9.41
C ILE A 243 -21.88 7.86 9.90
N LEU A 244 -22.57 8.58 9.02
CA LEU A 244 -23.85 9.22 9.34
C LEU A 244 -24.91 8.20 9.77
N ASN A 245 -25.07 7.13 9.00
CA ASN A 245 -26.02 6.06 9.30
C ASN A 245 -25.70 5.42 10.66
N TYR A 246 -24.43 5.14 10.93
CA TYR A 246 -23.96 4.64 12.23
C TYR A 246 -24.38 5.56 13.40
N PHE A 247 -24.13 6.87 13.30
CA PHE A 247 -24.52 7.81 14.35
C PHE A 247 -26.03 7.96 14.51
N ASN A 248 -26.81 7.82 13.43
CA ASN A 248 -28.26 7.80 13.51
C ASN A 248 -28.75 6.57 14.28
N GLN A 249 -28.15 5.40 14.06
CA GLN A 249 -28.50 4.19 14.82
C GLN A 249 -28.12 4.28 16.31
N LEU A 250 -27.04 4.99 16.66
CA LEU A 250 -26.69 5.26 18.06
C LEU A 250 -27.69 6.19 18.78
N GLN A 251 -28.52 6.97 18.07
CA GLN A 251 -29.54 7.80 18.74
C GLN A 251 -30.71 6.96 19.26
N HIS A 252 -30.94 5.78 18.68
CA HIS A 252 -32.08 4.92 18.99
C HIS A 252 -31.77 3.85 20.06
N GLY A 253 -30.58 3.88 20.68
CA GLY A 253 -30.21 2.98 21.77
C GLY A 253 -28.84 3.31 22.37
N SER A 254 -28.56 2.86 23.60
CA SER A 254 -27.22 3.02 24.18
C SER A 254 -26.20 2.19 23.41
N GLY A 255 -25.11 2.81 22.96
CA GLY A 255 -23.99 2.10 22.33
C GLY A 255 -23.46 0.99 23.23
N GLN A 256 -23.18 -0.17 22.65
CA GLN A 256 -22.64 -1.33 23.34
C GLN A 256 -21.17 -1.50 23.02
N GLU A 257 -20.37 -1.86 24.02
CA GLU A 257 -18.96 -2.17 23.81
C GLU A 257 -18.78 -3.47 23.02
N ASP A 258 -17.83 -3.47 22.10
CA ASP A 258 -17.31 -4.64 21.41
C ASP A 258 -15.82 -4.77 21.63
N LYS A 259 -15.43 -5.85 22.32
CA LYS A 259 -14.06 -6.16 22.70
C LYS A 259 -13.58 -7.37 21.92
N ARG A 260 -13.53 -7.21 20.60
CA ARG A 260 -13.17 -8.27 19.67
C ARG A 260 -11.73 -8.14 19.21
N VAL A 261 -10.99 -9.24 19.27
CA VAL A 261 -9.60 -9.31 18.81
C VAL A 261 -9.47 -10.35 17.70
N LYS A 262 -9.04 -9.91 16.52
CA LYS A 262 -8.60 -10.84 15.48
C LYS A 262 -7.22 -11.37 15.84
N THR A 263 -7.09 -12.69 15.95
CA THR A 263 -5.82 -13.37 16.28
C THR A 263 -5.42 -14.33 15.16
N MET A 264 -4.24 -14.13 14.59
CA MET A 264 -3.74 -14.89 13.44
C MET A 264 -2.59 -15.78 13.86
N PHE A 265 -2.73 -17.10 13.67
CA PHE A 265 -1.65 -18.05 13.91
C PHE A 265 -0.85 -18.25 12.63
N LEU A 266 0.42 -17.82 12.65
CA LEU A 266 1.36 -17.94 11.54
C LEU A 266 2.59 -18.75 11.95
N GLY A 267 3.36 -19.23 10.98
CA GLY A 267 4.57 -20.02 11.22
C GLY A 267 4.70 -21.22 10.30
N ALA A 268 5.88 -21.83 10.29
CA ALA A 268 6.21 -22.93 9.40
C ALA A 268 5.26 -24.14 9.53
N SER A 269 5.21 -24.97 8.49
CA SER A 269 4.50 -26.25 8.55
C SER A 269 5.01 -27.11 9.72
N LEU A 270 4.08 -27.75 10.45
CA LEU A 270 4.36 -28.52 11.67
C LEU A 270 4.95 -27.71 12.83
N ALA A 271 4.76 -26.39 12.85
CA ALA A 271 5.16 -25.56 13.99
C ALA A 271 4.30 -25.76 15.24
N GLY A 272 3.11 -26.38 15.15
CA GLY A 272 2.20 -26.56 16.30
C GLY A 272 1.03 -25.58 16.38
N LYS A 273 0.78 -24.80 15.32
CA LYS A 273 -0.31 -23.80 15.24
C LYS A 273 -1.69 -24.36 15.62
N SER A 274 -2.13 -25.40 14.93
CA SER A 274 -3.44 -26.04 15.16
C SER A 274 -3.54 -26.67 16.55
N THR A 275 -2.42 -27.17 17.09
CA THR A 275 -2.34 -27.72 18.45
C THR A 275 -2.57 -26.61 19.48
N ILE A 276 -1.89 -25.47 19.37
CA ILE A 276 -2.13 -24.32 20.26
C ILE A 276 -3.56 -23.81 20.10
N CYS A 277 -4.02 -23.60 18.86
CA CYS A 277 -5.34 -23.07 18.56
C CYS A 277 -6.45 -23.95 19.17
N LYS A 278 -6.41 -25.27 18.98
CA LYS A 278 -7.37 -26.20 19.60
C LYS A 278 -7.22 -26.27 21.12
N SER A 279 -5.98 -26.23 21.64
CA SER A 279 -5.75 -26.32 23.09
C SER A 279 -6.24 -25.09 23.85
N LEU A 280 -6.07 -23.89 23.30
CA LEU A 280 -6.63 -22.65 23.87
C LEU A 280 -8.16 -22.70 23.90
N LYS A 281 -8.81 -23.08 22.79
CA LYS A 281 -10.28 -23.18 22.72
C LYS A 281 -10.87 -24.11 23.77
N GLN A 282 -10.28 -25.29 23.91
CA GLN A 282 -10.78 -26.33 24.81
C GLN A 282 -10.29 -26.15 26.25
N ARG A 283 -9.41 -25.16 26.49
CA ARG A 283 -8.69 -24.94 27.75
C ARG A 283 -8.03 -26.21 28.29
N GLN A 284 -7.60 -27.10 27.38
CA GLN A 284 -7.00 -28.40 27.67
C GLN A 284 -5.98 -28.74 26.58
N THR A 285 -5.04 -29.63 26.87
CA THR A 285 -4.02 -30.05 25.91
C THR A 285 -4.63 -30.97 24.86
N LYS A 286 -4.66 -30.53 23.59
CA LYS A 286 -5.11 -31.35 22.46
C LYS A 286 -4.08 -31.33 21.34
N LEU A 287 -3.33 -32.42 21.24
CA LEU A 287 -2.38 -32.64 20.15
C LEU A 287 -3.14 -32.91 18.85
N VAL A 288 -2.71 -32.25 17.78
CA VAL A 288 -3.25 -32.47 16.43
C VAL A 288 -2.27 -33.36 15.67
N PRO A 289 -2.69 -34.57 15.23
CA PRO A 289 -1.84 -35.46 14.43
C PRO A 289 -1.38 -34.79 13.13
N LYS A 290 -0.27 -35.30 12.55
CA LYS A 290 0.27 -34.76 11.28
C LYS A 290 -0.71 -34.91 10.12
N GLU A 291 -1.58 -35.90 10.22
CA GLU A 291 -2.61 -36.28 9.26
C GLU A 291 -3.79 -35.28 9.27
N GLU A 292 -4.01 -34.58 10.38
CA GLU A 292 -5.03 -33.53 10.56
C GLU A 292 -4.48 -32.11 10.34
N ARG A 293 -3.43 -31.96 9.52
CA ARG A 293 -2.83 -30.65 9.26
C ARG A 293 -3.85 -29.68 8.64
N THR A 294 -3.86 -28.43 9.12
CA THR A 294 -4.65 -27.37 8.51
C THR A 294 -4.27 -27.24 7.04
N VAL A 295 -5.25 -27.48 6.18
CA VAL A 295 -5.22 -27.09 4.76
C VAL A 295 -5.75 -25.66 4.75
N GLY A 296 -5.23 -24.72 3.96
CA GLY A 296 -5.67 -23.29 3.92
C GLY A 296 -5.85 -22.60 5.28
N ILE A 297 -7.07 -22.21 5.67
CA ILE A 297 -7.36 -21.42 6.88
C ILE A 297 -8.59 -22.00 7.61
N GLU A 298 -8.53 -22.06 8.94
CA GLU A 298 -9.66 -22.36 9.82
C GLU A 298 -9.99 -21.15 10.70
N ILE A 299 -11.28 -20.80 10.79
CA ILE A 299 -11.77 -19.68 11.59
C ILE A 299 -12.59 -20.23 12.74
N SER A 300 -12.47 -19.59 13.89
CA SER A 300 -13.13 -20.03 15.10
C SER A 300 -13.20 -18.93 16.14
N GLU A 301 -14.22 -19.00 16.98
CA GLU A 301 -14.42 -18.06 18.07
C GLU A 301 -13.93 -18.67 19.39
N PHE A 302 -13.32 -17.83 20.23
CA PHE A 302 -12.91 -18.18 21.58
C PHE A 302 -13.16 -17.00 22.51
N ARG A 303 -13.76 -17.25 23.67
CA ARG A 303 -14.10 -16.21 24.65
C ARG A 303 -13.33 -16.41 25.95
N ILE A 304 -12.73 -15.32 26.41
CA ILE A 304 -12.06 -15.24 27.71
C ILE A 304 -12.48 -13.93 28.36
N ASP A 305 -12.96 -14.00 29.59
CA ASP A 305 -13.54 -12.87 30.32
C ASP A 305 -14.57 -12.12 29.44
N ASP A 306 -14.36 -10.83 29.21
CA ASP A 306 -15.20 -9.96 28.39
C ASP A 306 -14.69 -9.78 26.94
N PHE A 307 -13.65 -10.52 26.54
CA PHE A 307 -13.06 -10.45 25.20
C PHE A 307 -13.47 -11.61 24.32
N THR A 308 -13.74 -11.30 23.05
CA THR A 308 -14.02 -12.28 22.00
C THR A 308 -12.86 -12.34 21.02
N PHE A 309 -12.18 -13.48 20.97
CA PHE A 309 -11.10 -13.74 20.05
C PHE A 309 -11.63 -14.46 18.80
N LEU A 310 -11.31 -13.91 17.63
CA LEU A 310 -11.48 -14.59 16.35
C LEU A 310 -10.14 -15.19 15.95
N PHE A 311 -10.02 -16.50 16.11
CA PHE A 311 -8.83 -17.27 15.79
C PHE A 311 -8.83 -17.66 14.32
N TRP A 312 -7.80 -17.21 13.61
CA TRP A 312 -7.49 -17.55 12.23
C TRP A 312 -6.26 -18.45 12.22
N ASP A 313 -6.45 -19.76 12.03
CA ASP A 313 -5.35 -20.72 11.91
C ASP A 313 -4.95 -20.88 10.45
N PHE A 314 -3.80 -20.33 10.06
CA PHE A 314 -3.29 -20.39 8.70
C PHE A 314 -2.45 -21.65 8.48
N ALA A 315 -2.54 -22.24 7.30
CA ALA A 315 -1.67 -23.34 6.89
C ALA A 315 -0.23 -22.85 6.75
N GLY A 316 0.73 -23.60 7.30
CA GLY A 316 2.15 -23.24 7.18
C GLY A 316 2.80 -23.66 5.86
N GLN A 317 2.03 -23.94 4.81
CA GLN A 317 2.51 -24.46 3.53
C GLN A 317 2.62 -23.29 2.54
N LEU A 318 3.74 -23.20 1.82
CA LEU A 318 4.04 -22.06 0.92
C LEU A 318 3.00 -21.90 -0.18
N GLU A 319 2.38 -22.99 -0.63
CA GLU A 319 1.39 -22.98 -1.72
C GLU A 319 0.13 -22.21 -1.35
N TYR A 320 -0.23 -22.15 -0.06
CA TYR A 320 -1.35 -21.35 0.42
C TYR A 320 -0.98 -19.91 0.73
N TYR A 321 0.31 -19.56 0.71
CA TYR A 321 0.77 -18.20 1.03
C TYR A 321 0.24 -17.17 0.03
N VAL A 322 0.14 -17.54 -1.25
CA VAL A 322 -0.48 -16.70 -2.29
C VAL A 322 -1.96 -16.45 -1.98
N THR A 323 -2.61 -17.19 -1.09
CA THR A 323 -3.98 -16.89 -0.63
C THR A 323 -4.01 -16.18 0.73
N HIS A 324 -2.91 -16.19 1.51
CA HIS A 324 -2.87 -15.53 2.81
C HIS A 324 -2.96 -14.02 2.73
N HIS A 325 -2.44 -13.40 1.65
CA HIS A 325 -2.54 -11.95 1.46
C HIS A 325 -4.00 -11.46 1.46
N VAL A 326 -4.94 -12.36 1.12
CA VAL A 326 -6.39 -12.12 1.14
C VAL A 326 -6.95 -12.03 2.56
N PHE A 327 -6.31 -12.60 3.57
CA PHE A 327 -6.91 -12.72 4.90
C PHE A 327 -6.10 -12.05 6.02
N ILE A 328 -4.83 -11.72 5.75
CA ILE A 328 -3.98 -10.96 6.67
C ILE A 328 -4.44 -9.49 6.67
N THR A 329 -4.88 -9.02 7.83
CA THR A 329 -5.36 -7.65 8.04
C THR A 329 -4.54 -6.94 9.11
N PRO A 330 -4.41 -5.60 9.07
CA PRO A 330 -3.75 -4.82 10.11
C PRO A 330 -4.51 -4.92 11.44
N GLN A 331 -3.88 -4.48 12.54
CA GLN A 331 -4.47 -4.39 13.89
C GLN A 331 -4.93 -5.74 14.50
N ALA A 332 -4.44 -6.86 13.96
CA ALA A 332 -4.64 -8.18 14.54
C ALA A 332 -3.45 -8.55 15.45
N LEU A 333 -3.73 -9.35 16.48
CA LEU A 333 -2.68 -10.04 17.24
C LEU A 333 -2.13 -11.19 16.38
N VAL A 334 -0.85 -11.15 16.05
CA VAL A 334 -0.20 -12.22 15.29
C VAL A 334 0.54 -13.13 16.26
N ILE A 335 0.15 -14.40 16.33
CA ILE A 335 0.87 -15.42 17.08
C ILE A 335 1.79 -16.16 16.10
N LEU A 336 3.09 -15.87 16.17
CA LEU A 336 4.10 -16.54 15.34
C LEU A 336 4.59 -17.80 16.07
N VAL A 337 4.11 -18.95 15.62
CA VAL A 337 4.43 -20.24 16.24
C VAL A 337 5.72 -20.81 15.66
N ILE A 338 6.65 -21.14 16.54
CA ILE A 338 8.00 -21.59 16.21
C ILE A 338 8.21 -22.97 16.84
N ASN A 339 8.70 -23.93 16.06
CA ASN A 339 9.10 -25.24 16.58
C ASN A 339 10.53 -25.14 17.13
N LEU A 340 10.68 -25.05 18.46
CA LEU A 340 12.00 -24.87 19.06
C LEU A 340 12.89 -26.10 18.88
N HIS A 341 12.32 -27.30 18.84
CA HIS A 341 13.07 -28.52 18.60
C HIS A 341 13.74 -28.54 17.20
N ARG A 342 13.09 -27.98 16.18
CA ARG A 342 13.66 -27.85 14.82
C ARG A 342 14.59 -26.65 14.66
N TYR A 343 14.49 -25.67 15.54
CA TYR A 343 15.30 -24.47 15.48
C TYR A 343 16.73 -24.75 15.95
N GLN A 344 17.72 -24.27 15.20
CA GLN A 344 19.12 -24.29 15.57
C GLN A 344 19.61 -22.84 15.66
N THR A 345 20.61 -22.56 16.49
CA THR A 345 21.13 -21.19 16.69
C THR A 345 22.02 -20.74 15.53
N ASN A 346 21.49 -20.78 14.30
CA ASN A 346 22.14 -20.39 13.06
C ASN A 346 21.22 -19.51 12.19
N ASP A 347 21.78 -18.90 11.16
CA ASP A 347 21.05 -17.93 10.33
C ASP A 347 20.08 -18.60 9.35
N ASP A 348 20.40 -19.80 8.87
CA ASP A 348 19.56 -20.52 7.90
C ASP A 348 18.21 -20.92 8.53
N THR A 349 18.24 -21.58 9.69
CA THR A 349 17.00 -21.97 10.37
C THR A 349 16.23 -20.77 10.91
N PHE A 350 16.92 -19.69 11.29
CA PHE A 350 16.26 -18.43 11.63
C PHE A 350 15.53 -17.83 10.44
N LYS A 351 16.18 -17.74 9.28
CA LYS A 351 15.57 -17.20 8.07
C LYS A 351 14.33 -17.99 7.68
N ASP A 352 14.39 -19.31 7.73
CA ASP A 352 13.30 -20.19 7.29
C ASP A 352 12.13 -20.24 8.28
N LEU A 353 12.40 -20.31 9.59
CA LEU A 353 11.36 -20.51 10.60
C LEU A 353 10.79 -19.22 11.16
N VAL A 354 11.56 -18.12 11.14
CA VAL A 354 11.21 -16.85 11.81
C VAL A 354 11.33 -15.67 10.85
N GLY A 355 12.52 -15.43 10.28
CA GLY A 355 12.84 -14.25 9.49
C GLY A 355 11.92 -14.05 8.28
N PHE A 356 11.59 -15.14 7.56
CA PHE A 356 10.61 -15.13 6.47
C PHE A 356 9.26 -14.55 6.91
N TRP A 357 8.73 -14.98 8.05
CA TRP A 357 7.42 -14.51 8.54
C TRP A 357 7.48 -13.07 9.02
N ILE A 358 8.53 -12.69 9.76
CA ILE A 358 8.71 -11.32 10.23
C ILE A 358 8.85 -10.35 9.06
N ASN A 359 9.63 -10.69 8.04
CA ASN A 359 9.81 -9.85 6.87
C ASN A 359 8.48 -9.64 6.13
N ASN A 360 7.75 -10.73 5.88
CA ASN A 360 6.45 -10.69 5.22
C ASN A 360 5.40 -9.88 6.00
N LEU A 361 5.34 -10.05 7.32
CA LEU A 361 4.49 -9.24 8.19
C LEU A 361 4.88 -7.76 8.12
N SER A 362 6.17 -7.46 8.12
CA SER A 362 6.66 -6.08 8.05
C SER A 362 6.29 -5.39 6.73
N MET A 363 6.18 -6.14 5.63
CA MET A 363 5.76 -5.62 4.32
C MET A 363 4.24 -5.45 4.23
N ARG A 364 3.47 -6.42 4.72
CA ARG A 364 2.01 -6.46 4.54
C ARG A 364 1.23 -5.70 5.62
N VAL A 365 1.62 -5.84 6.88
CA VAL A 365 0.93 -5.28 8.05
C VAL A 365 1.95 -4.72 9.05
N PRO A 366 2.69 -3.67 8.68
CA PRO A 366 3.77 -3.13 9.50
C PRO A 366 3.36 -2.72 10.92
N ASN A 367 2.09 -2.41 11.19
CA ASN A 367 1.61 -1.98 12.53
C ASN A 367 1.08 -3.12 13.41
N SER A 368 1.28 -4.37 13.02
CA SER A 368 0.76 -5.50 13.81
C SER A 368 1.62 -5.79 15.04
N VAL A 369 0.94 -6.28 16.09
CA VAL A 369 1.57 -6.80 17.30
C VAL A 369 1.83 -8.29 17.10
N VAL A 370 3.08 -8.73 17.25
CA VAL A 370 3.52 -10.11 17.04
C VAL A 370 3.97 -10.71 18.37
N LEU A 371 3.36 -11.84 18.75
CA LEU A 371 3.74 -12.68 19.87
C LEU A 371 4.43 -13.95 19.34
N PRO A 372 5.76 -14.06 19.45
CA PRO A 372 6.46 -15.31 19.17
C PRO A 372 6.11 -16.37 20.22
N VAL A 373 5.71 -17.58 19.79
CA VAL A 373 5.40 -18.69 20.68
C VAL A 373 6.24 -19.90 20.30
N GLY A 374 7.18 -20.26 21.17
CA GLY A 374 8.02 -21.44 21.00
C GLY A 374 7.33 -22.70 21.51
N THR A 375 7.16 -23.70 20.65
CA THR A 375 6.54 -25.00 20.97
C THR A 375 7.57 -26.12 20.97
N HIS A 376 7.12 -27.34 21.30
CA HIS A 376 7.96 -28.55 21.37
C HIS A 376 9.09 -28.40 22.40
N VAL A 377 8.79 -27.69 23.50
CA VAL A 377 9.71 -27.48 24.63
C VAL A 377 10.05 -28.82 25.28
N ASP A 378 9.10 -29.75 25.32
CA ASP A 378 9.24 -31.13 25.78
C ASP A 378 10.28 -31.95 24.99
N CYS A 379 10.61 -31.51 23.77
CA CYS A 379 11.61 -32.15 22.91
C CYS A 379 12.98 -31.43 22.93
N CYS A 380 13.15 -30.41 23.78
CA CYS A 380 14.40 -29.66 23.91
C CYS A 380 15.18 -30.11 25.17
N GLN A 381 16.51 -29.95 25.14
CA GLN A 381 17.36 -30.21 26.29
C GLN A 381 17.23 -29.10 27.35
N GLU A 382 17.64 -29.39 28.58
CA GLU A 382 17.62 -28.42 29.68
C GLU A 382 18.56 -27.24 29.37
N GLY A 383 18.07 -26.01 29.52
CA GLY A 383 18.81 -24.77 29.18
C GLY A 383 18.79 -24.37 27.70
N GLU A 384 18.59 -25.31 26.78
CA GLU A 384 18.55 -25.07 25.32
C GLU A 384 17.42 -24.09 24.92
N VAL A 385 16.29 -24.14 25.62
CA VAL A 385 15.10 -23.32 25.35
C VAL A 385 15.40 -21.83 25.52
N GLU A 386 16.12 -21.46 26.59
CA GLU A 386 16.47 -20.07 26.88
C GLU A 386 17.52 -19.54 25.92
N GLU A 387 18.49 -20.37 25.52
CA GLU A 387 19.47 -20.02 24.49
C GLU A 387 18.78 -19.72 23.15
N LYS A 388 17.91 -20.62 22.69
CA LYS A 388 17.13 -20.44 21.45
C LYS A 388 16.23 -19.21 21.53
N ARG A 389 15.60 -18.96 22.69
CA ARG A 389 14.79 -17.76 22.90
C ARG A 389 15.62 -16.49 22.70
N SER A 390 16.78 -16.42 23.33
CA SER A 390 17.67 -15.26 23.26
C SER A 390 18.18 -15.04 21.83
N ASP A 391 18.57 -16.11 21.12
CA ASP A 391 19.04 -16.03 19.74
C ASP A 391 17.94 -15.51 18.79
N ILE A 392 16.72 -16.07 18.88
CA ILE A 392 15.57 -15.64 18.08
C ILE A 392 15.27 -14.16 18.32
N MET A 393 15.14 -13.74 19.59
CA MET A 393 14.78 -12.35 19.91
C MET A 393 15.86 -11.36 19.49
N SER A 394 17.13 -11.71 19.68
CA SER A 394 18.27 -10.89 19.24
C SER A 394 18.28 -10.70 17.72
N LYS A 395 18.07 -11.77 16.95
CA LYS A 395 18.03 -11.71 15.48
C LYS A 395 16.81 -10.95 14.95
N ILE A 396 15.63 -11.10 15.57
CA ILE A 396 14.45 -10.27 15.22
C ILE A 396 14.75 -8.79 15.46
N ALA A 397 15.32 -8.46 16.62
CA ALA A 397 15.69 -7.08 16.95
C ALA A 397 16.69 -6.50 15.94
N ALA A 398 17.72 -7.28 15.56
CA ALA A 398 18.69 -6.90 14.54
C ALA A 398 18.03 -6.60 13.19
N MET A 399 17.10 -7.45 12.73
CA MET A 399 16.35 -7.23 11.48
C MET A 399 15.55 -5.93 11.50
N LEU A 400 14.86 -5.62 12.62
CA LEU A 400 14.05 -4.41 12.73
C LEU A 400 14.92 -3.14 12.80
N VAL A 401 16.07 -3.20 13.47
CA VAL A 401 17.04 -2.11 13.53
C VAL A 401 17.66 -1.86 12.15
N GLU A 402 18.06 -2.92 11.44
CA GLU A 402 18.57 -2.82 10.08
C GLU A 402 17.55 -2.16 9.15
N ARG A 403 16.29 -2.62 9.20
CA ARG A 403 15.19 -2.02 8.44
C ARG A 403 15.01 -0.53 8.74
N LYS A 404 15.01 -0.14 10.02
CA LYS A 404 14.90 1.27 10.43
C LYS A 404 16.06 2.11 9.91
N ASN A 405 17.28 1.60 10.00
CA ASN A 405 18.47 2.28 9.49
C ASN A 405 18.42 2.45 7.96
N ASN A 406 17.95 1.43 7.23
CA ASN A 406 17.78 1.48 5.79
C ASN A 406 16.74 2.54 5.38
N LEU A 407 15.58 2.59 6.06
CA LEU A 407 14.58 3.62 5.83
C LEU A 407 15.11 5.02 6.13
N ALA A 408 15.79 5.21 7.27
CA ALA A 408 16.41 6.49 7.61
C ALA A 408 17.46 6.91 6.59
N HIS A 409 18.26 5.97 6.08
CA HIS A 409 19.22 6.23 5.02
C HIS A 409 18.54 6.68 3.72
N PHE A 410 17.47 6.02 3.28
CA PHE A 410 16.71 6.45 2.10
C PHE A 410 16.11 7.84 2.29
N ILE A 411 15.51 8.11 3.45
CA ILE A 411 14.96 9.42 3.79
C ILE A 411 16.04 10.50 3.69
N ASN A 412 17.19 10.29 4.35
CA ASN A 412 18.29 11.25 4.34
C ASN A 412 18.82 11.49 2.92
N ASN A 413 18.97 10.43 2.11
CA ASN A 413 19.41 10.55 0.72
C ASN A 413 18.45 11.40 -0.13
N LEU A 414 17.13 11.27 0.09
CA LEU A 414 16.13 12.10 -0.60
C LEU A 414 16.13 13.54 -0.09
N GLU A 415 16.35 13.75 1.20
CA GLU A 415 16.46 15.09 1.81
C GLU A 415 17.71 15.85 1.34
N ASP A 416 18.83 15.15 1.20
CA ASP A 416 20.13 15.70 0.77
C ASP A 416 20.27 15.81 -0.75
N SER A 417 19.31 15.28 -1.52
CA SER A 417 19.26 15.39 -2.99
C SER A 417 19.39 16.84 -3.46
N GLU A 418 20.00 17.05 -4.64
CA GLU A 418 20.07 18.37 -5.27
C GLU A 418 18.69 18.91 -5.65
N GLU A 419 17.73 18.01 -5.91
CA GLU A 419 16.38 18.34 -6.35
C GLU A 419 15.31 17.65 -5.46
N PRO A 420 15.28 17.91 -4.14
CA PRO A 420 14.43 17.17 -3.20
C PRO A 420 12.95 17.39 -3.52
N GLU A 421 12.62 18.59 -4.00
CA GLU A 421 11.87 18.79 -5.24
C GLU A 421 10.86 17.73 -5.67
N PHE A 422 11.45 16.75 -6.31
CA PHE A 422 10.77 15.76 -7.07
C PHE A 422 10.62 14.45 -6.31
N TYR A 423 10.83 14.42 -4.98
CA TYR A 423 10.78 13.19 -4.17
C TYR A 423 9.87 13.36 -2.93
N VAL A 424 8.88 14.26 -2.99
CA VAL A 424 7.90 14.49 -1.93
C VAL A 424 7.16 13.23 -1.55
N ASP A 425 6.55 12.57 -2.52
CA ASP A 425 5.61 11.49 -2.31
C ASP A 425 6.38 10.25 -1.86
N GLN A 426 7.54 10.00 -2.48
CA GLN A 426 8.50 9.00 -2.00
C GLN A 426 8.95 9.25 -0.55
N TRP A 427 9.28 10.49 -0.20
CA TRP A 427 9.68 10.85 1.16
C TRP A 427 8.53 10.70 2.16
N GLU A 428 7.33 11.15 1.83
CA GLU A 428 6.15 11.00 2.70
C GLU A 428 5.85 9.53 2.95
N ARG A 429 5.90 8.70 1.91
CA ARG A 429 5.72 7.25 2.03
C ARG A 429 6.81 6.61 2.90
N LEU A 430 8.08 6.98 2.71
CA LEU A 430 9.16 6.46 3.54
C LEU A 430 9.03 6.88 5.01
N LYS A 431 8.60 8.12 5.28
CA LYS A 431 8.33 8.60 6.64
C LYS A 431 7.17 7.87 7.29
N GLU A 432 6.10 7.60 6.54
CA GLU A 432 4.99 6.77 6.98
C GLU A 432 5.50 5.36 7.34
N MET A 433 6.31 4.74 6.49
CA MET A 433 6.93 3.44 6.76
C MET A 433 7.87 3.46 7.98
N GLU A 434 8.62 4.54 8.20
CA GLU A 434 9.48 4.70 9.37
C GLU A 434 8.67 4.78 10.68
N SER A 435 7.50 5.42 10.64
CA SER A 435 6.59 5.54 11.79
C SER A 435 5.82 4.25 12.11
N HIS A 436 5.73 3.34 11.15
CA HIS A 436 4.89 2.14 11.20
C HIS A 436 5.77 0.89 11.16
N MET A 437 6.04 0.31 12.33
CA MET A 437 6.94 -0.83 12.51
C MET A 437 6.31 -1.88 13.43
N LEU A 438 6.68 -3.15 13.20
CA LEU A 438 6.12 -4.26 13.96
C LEU A 438 6.44 -4.11 15.44
N THR A 439 5.47 -4.40 16.28
CA THR A 439 5.69 -4.49 17.73
C THR A 439 5.88 -5.96 18.09
N ILE A 440 7.08 -6.33 18.52
CA ILE A 440 7.42 -7.71 18.89
C ILE A 440 7.34 -7.86 20.41
N LEU A 441 6.51 -8.78 20.86
CA LEU A 441 6.39 -9.17 22.27
C LEU A 441 7.43 -10.23 22.63
N ASP A 442 7.65 -10.42 23.93
CA ASP A 442 8.59 -11.44 24.41
C ASP A 442 8.13 -12.84 24.04
N LEU A 443 9.08 -13.67 23.59
CA LEU A 443 8.79 -15.04 23.16
C LEU A 443 8.34 -15.89 24.35
N VAL A 444 7.18 -16.53 24.20
CA VAL A 444 6.63 -17.44 25.22
C VAL A 444 6.93 -18.89 24.82
N ALA A 445 7.67 -19.59 25.66
CA ALA A 445 7.92 -21.03 25.48
C ALA A 445 6.76 -21.83 26.11
N VAL A 446 6.20 -22.77 25.35
CA VAL A 446 5.00 -23.53 25.70
C VAL A 446 5.22 -25.02 25.46
N ASN A 447 5.07 -25.81 26.51
CA ASN A 447 4.86 -27.24 26.39
C ASN A 447 3.38 -27.53 26.10
N CYS A 448 3.05 -27.89 24.85
CA CYS A 448 1.68 -28.20 24.44
C CYS A 448 1.08 -29.46 25.10
N THR A 449 1.89 -30.24 25.83
CA THR A 449 1.44 -31.39 26.62
C THR A 449 1.15 -31.05 28.09
N ASP A 450 1.55 -29.86 28.57
CA ASP A 450 1.23 -29.37 29.91
C ASP A 450 0.12 -28.32 29.86
N HIS A 451 -1.03 -28.62 30.49
CA HIS A 451 -2.15 -27.69 30.60
C HIS A 451 -1.74 -26.37 31.31
N ARG A 452 -0.79 -26.40 32.25
CA ARG A 452 -0.35 -25.20 32.97
C ARG A 452 0.27 -24.17 32.03
N ASP A 453 1.02 -24.63 31.04
CA ASP A 453 1.64 -23.75 30.05
C ASP A 453 0.60 -23.14 29.11
N ILE A 454 -0.44 -23.90 28.72
CA ILE A 454 -1.57 -23.37 27.94
C ILE A 454 -2.31 -22.27 28.72
N ARG A 455 -2.54 -22.46 30.03
CA ARG A 455 -3.15 -21.42 30.88
C ARG A 455 -2.25 -20.19 31.05
N ARG A 456 -0.93 -20.40 31.14
CA ARG A 456 0.03 -19.28 31.19
C ARG A 456 -0.04 -18.48 29.88
N LEU A 457 -0.02 -19.17 28.73
CA LEU A 457 -0.16 -18.52 27.42
C LEU A 457 -1.48 -17.74 27.31
N GLU A 458 -2.58 -18.33 27.76
CA GLU A 458 -3.90 -17.68 27.81
C GLU A 458 -3.87 -16.37 28.62
N ALA A 459 -3.31 -16.43 29.84
CA ALA A 459 -3.17 -15.26 30.71
C ALA A 459 -2.28 -14.19 30.09
N THR A 460 -1.16 -14.58 29.47
CA THR A 460 -0.25 -13.67 28.78
C THR A 460 -0.94 -13.00 27.58
N ILE A 461 -1.70 -13.73 26.76
CA ILE A 461 -2.44 -13.14 25.64
C ILE A 461 -3.43 -12.09 26.14
N LEU A 462 -4.18 -12.41 27.20
CA LEU A 462 -5.17 -11.51 27.78
C LEU A 462 -4.54 -10.24 28.38
N GLU A 463 -3.38 -10.38 29.05
CA GLU A 463 -2.61 -9.25 29.59
C GLU A 463 -2.19 -8.28 28.47
N HIS A 464 -1.65 -8.79 27.36
CA HIS A 464 -1.24 -7.95 26.23
C HIS A 464 -2.43 -7.27 25.54
N VAL A 465 -3.54 -7.97 25.36
CA VAL A 465 -4.75 -7.42 24.73
C VAL A 465 -5.39 -6.31 25.57
N ARG A 466 -5.31 -6.42 26.91
CA ARG A 466 -5.81 -5.38 27.82
C ARG A 466 -4.95 -4.11 27.81
N ASN A 467 -3.74 -4.17 27.29
CA ASN A 467 -2.86 -3.02 27.21
C ASN A 467 -3.35 -2.05 26.12
N GLU A 468 -3.88 -0.89 26.53
CA GLU A 468 -4.37 0.15 25.62
C GLU A 468 -3.28 0.74 24.71
N GLU A 469 -2.00 0.61 25.06
CA GLU A 469 -0.90 1.07 24.20
C GLU A 469 -0.68 0.12 23.02
N LEU A 470 -0.85 -1.19 23.25
CA LEU A 470 -0.70 -2.22 22.20
C LEU A 470 -1.96 -2.34 21.35
N PHE A 471 -3.14 -2.28 21.96
CA PHE A 471 -4.43 -2.43 21.29
C PHE A 471 -5.39 -1.28 21.63
N PRO A 472 -5.11 -0.05 21.17
CA PRO A 472 -5.92 1.12 21.52
C PRO A 472 -7.35 1.06 20.95
N GLU A 473 -7.56 0.31 19.87
CA GLU A 473 -8.84 0.11 19.14
C GLU A 473 -9.62 -1.13 19.61
N VAL A 474 -9.14 -1.85 20.64
CA VAL A 474 -9.76 -3.13 21.03
C VAL A 474 -11.20 -2.97 21.51
N VAL A 475 -11.51 -1.83 22.13
CA VAL A 475 -12.86 -1.49 22.57
C VAL A 475 -13.50 -0.60 21.51
N ARG A 476 -14.58 -1.10 20.91
CA ARG A 476 -15.37 -0.41 19.90
C ARG A 476 -16.76 -0.13 20.45
N VAL A 477 -17.38 0.95 20.03
CA VAL A 477 -18.79 1.21 20.37
C VAL A 477 -19.64 0.84 19.16
N LEU A 478 -20.69 0.04 19.34
CA LEU A 478 -21.58 -0.36 18.26
C LEU A 478 -23.05 -0.08 18.63
N PRO A 479 -23.88 0.34 17.67
CA PRO A 479 -25.32 0.36 17.85
C PRO A 479 -25.86 -1.05 18.14
N PRO A 480 -26.92 -1.18 18.98
CA PRO A 480 -27.50 -2.49 19.29
C PRO A 480 -27.91 -3.32 18.06
N VAL A 481 -28.40 -2.66 17.00
CA VAL A 481 -28.81 -3.33 15.76
C VAL A 481 -27.65 -4.08 15.07
N TYR A 482 -26.41 -3.56 15.15
CA TYR A 482 -25.25 -4.25 14.58
C TYR A 482 -25.02 -5.59 15.27
N ARG A 483 -25.14 -5.62 16.60
CA ARG A 483 -25.01 -6.84 17.40
C ARG A 483 -26.15 -7.83 17.17
N GLN A 484 -27.37 -7.33 17.05
CA GLN A 484 -28.55 -8.14 16.79
C GLN A 484 -28.47 -8.82 15.42
N VAL A 485 -28.05 -8.08 14.39
CA VAL A 485 -27.83 -8.64 13.04
C VAL A 485 -26.68 -9.65 13.06
N GLU A 486 -25.58 -9.33 13.75
CA GLU A 486 -24.45 -10.25 13.90
C GLU A 486 -24.88 -11.57 14.56
N ALA A 487 -25.53 -11.51 15.73
CA ALA A 487 -26.02 -12.69 16.44
C ALA A 487 -26.99 -13.50 15.57
N ALA A 488 -27.90 -12.82 14.85
CA ALA A 488 -28.83 -13.47 13.95
C ALA A 488 -28.14 -14.17 12.78
N ILE A 489 -27.09 -13.57 12.21
CA ILE A 489 -26.28 -14.20 11.16
C ILE A 489 -25.57 -15.45 11.69
N VAL A 490 -24.99 -15.37 12.90
CA VAL A 490 -24.32 -16.52 13.54
C VAL A 490 -25.30 -17.66 13.78
N ASP A 491 -26.48 -17.36 14.33
CA ASP A 491 -27.54 -18.36 14.54
C ASP A 491 -27.98 -19.01 13.21
N ILE A 492 -28.16 -18.21 12.16
CA ILE A 492 -28.53 -18.71 10.84
C ILE A 492 -27.42 -19.63 10.30
N ALA A 493 -26.16 -19.21 10.39
CA ALA A 493 -25.02 -19.98 9.91
C ALA A 493 -24.77 -21.30 10.66
N GLN A 494 -25.30 -21.44 11.87
CA GLN A 494 -25.25 -22.66 12.68
C GLN A 494 -26.51 -23.53 12.58
N GLY A 495 -27.58 -23.03 11.96
CA GLY A 495 -28.84 -23.75 11.82
C GLY A 495 -28.80 -24.82 10.71
N GLU A 496 -29.67 -25.84 10.84
CA GLU A 496 -29.80 -26.94 9.86
C GLU A 496 -30.33 -26.47 8.49
N GLU A 497 -30.95 -25.29 8.41
CA GLU A 497 -31.50 -24.72 7.17
C GLU A 497 -30.43 -24.13 6.24
N VAL A 498 -29.22 -23.86 6.73
CA VAL A 498 -28.13 -23.34 5.91
C VAL A 498 -27.32 -24.52 5.40
N ALA A 499 -27.26 -24.65 4.08
CA ALA A 499 -26.44 -25.66 3.45
C ALA A 499 -24.97 -25.51 3.91
N GLU A 500 -24.25 -26.63 4.02
CA GLU A 500 -22.91 -26.73 4.64
C GLU A 500 -21.87 -25.74 4.10
N HIS A 501 -22.12 -25.14 2.92
CA HIS A 501 -21.27 -24.15 2.27
C HIS A 501 -21.46 -22.70 2.74
N GLY A 502 -22.53 -22.38 3.49
CA GLY A 502 -22.73 -21.06 4.09
C GLY A 502 -22.90 -19.88 3.11
N MET A 503 -23.29 -20.13 1.86
CA MET A 503 -23.61 -19.07 0.89
C MET A 503 -25.09 -18.75 0.94
N MET A 504 -25.44 -17.46 0.89
CA MET A 504 -26.82 -17.03 0.93
C MET A 504 -27.07 -15.80 0.07
N ASP A 505 -28.22 -15.73 -0.59
CA ASP A 505 -28.62 -14.53 -1.31
C ASP A 505 -28.98 -13.39 -0.34
N LEU A 506 -28.57 -12.16 -0.67
CA LEU A 506 -28.73 -10.98 0.15
C LEU A 506 -30.21 -10.66 0.42
N GLN A 507 -31.08 -10.83 -0.56
CA GLN A 507 -32.51 -10.58 -0.40
C GLN A 507 -33.15 -11.65 0.48
N TYR A 508 -32.71 -12.90 0.34
CA TYR A 508 -33.17 -13.99 1.20
C TYR A 508 -32.69 -13.80 2.64
N LEU A 509 -31.43 -13.40 2.84
CA LEU A 509 -30.87 -13.03 4.15
C LEU A 509 -31.69 -11.92 4.81
N LEU A 510 -31.97 -10.84 4.08
CA LEU A 510 -32.81 -9.76 4.58
C LEU A 510 -34.18 -10.28 5.03
N SER A 511 -34.84 -11.11 4.21
CA SER A 511 -36.16 -11.67 4.56
C SER A 511 -36.13 -12.51 5.84
N LYS A 512 -35.07 -13.31 6.04
CA LYS A 512 -34.89 -14.13 7.25
C LYS A 512 -34.58 -13.28 8.49
N LEU A 513 -33.79 -12.22 8.34
CA LEU A 513 -33.50 -11.30 9.43
C LEU A 513 -34.74 -10.50 9.85
N SER A 514 -35.52 -10.00 8.90
CA SER A 514 -36.73 -9.21 9.16
C SER A 514 -37.85 -10.00 9.85
N LEU A 515 -37.83 -11.34 9.83
CA LEU A 515 -38.76 -12.18 10.59
C LEU A 515 -38.51 -12.14 12.09
N ARG A 516 -37.34 -11.69 12.55
CA ARG A 516 -37.02 -11.58 13.98
C ARG A 516 -37.62 -10.29 14.53
N GLU A 517 -38.31 -10.37 15.68
CA GLU A 517 -39.03 -9.23 16.28
C GLU A 517 -38.16 -7.97 16.42
N HIS A 518 -36.90 -8.12 16.83
CA HIS A 518 -35.96 -7.00 17.04
C HIS A 518 -35.39 -6.40 15.76
N LEU A 519 -35.57 -7.04 14.59
CA LEU A 519 -35.02 -6.64 13.30
C LEU A 519 -36.11 -6.35 12.25
N ALA A 520 -37.37 -6.22 12.67
CA ALA A 520 -38.49 -5.98 11.76
C ALA A 520 -38.35 -4.66 10.95
N SER A 521 -37.65 -3.67 11.51
CA SER A 521 -37.38 -2.38 10.84
C SER A 521 -36.07 -2.35 10.04
N LEU A 522 -35.36 -3.48 9.93
CA LEU A 522 -34.12 -3.56 9.17
C LEU A 522 -34.41 -3.41 7.67
N ASP A 523 -33.89 -2.36 7.06
CA ASP A 523 -33.95 -2.16 5.61
C ASP A 523 -32.67 -2.67 4.91
N ARG A 524 -32.70 -2.62 3.58
CA ARG A 524 -31.58 -3.11 2.75
C ARG A 524 -30.33 -2.24 2.91
N GLU A 525 -30.47 -0.93 3.03
CA GLU A 525 -29.34 0.00 3.12
C GLU A 525 -28.57 -0.19 4.42
N LEU A 526 -29.29 -0.24 5.56
CA LEU A 526 -28.71 -0.52 6.86
C LEU A 526 -28.09 -1.91 6.92
N LEU A 527 -28.75 -2.93 6.34
CA LEU A 527 -28.15 -4.27 6.25
C LEU A 527 -26.83 -4.22 5.48
N GLN A 528 -26.77 -3.56 4.32
CA GLN A 528 -25.53 -3.44 3.55
C GLN A 528 -24.42 -2.75 4.35
N ASP A 529 -24.73 -1.66 5.08
CA ASP A 529 -23.76 -1.01 5.96
C ASP A 529 -23.24 -1.95 7.06
N ILE A 530 -24.12 -2.73 7.68
CA ILE A 530 -23.72 -3.72 8.68
C ILE A 530 -22.89 -4.83 8.04
N LEU A 531 -23.25 -5.33 6.86
CA LEU A 531 -22.49 -6.36 6.14
C LEU A 531 -21.10 -5.85 5.71
N ARG A 532 -20.96 -4.59 5.29
CA ARG A 532 -19.63 -3.97 5.03
C ARG A 532 -18.78 -3.96 6.30
N TYR A 533 -19.36 -3.63 7.45
CA TYR A 533 -18.67 -3.70 8.74
C TYR A 533 -18.26 -5.15 9.07
N LEU A 534 -19.21 -6.09 9.01
CA LEU A 534 -18.96 -7.52 9.30
C LEU A 534 -17.93 -8.15 8.34
N HIS A 535 -17.91 -7.72 7.09
CA HIS A 535 -16.91 -8.11 6.10
C HIS A 535 -15.52 -7.59 6.47
N ARG A 536 -15.39 -6.32 6.84
CA ARG A 536 -14.10 -5.70 7.20
C ARG A 536 -13.49 -6.30 8.47
N ILE A 537 -14.31 -6.70 9.44
CA ILE A 537 -13.82 -7.43 10.63
C ILE A 537 -13.56 -8.93 10.35
N GLY A 538 -14.02 -9.44 9.20
CA GLY A 538 -13.79 -10.81 8.75
C GLY A 538 -14.73 -11.86 9.34
N LEU A 539 -15.89 -11.48 9.89
CA LEU A 539 -16.90 -12.45 10.32
C LEU A 539 -17.59 -13.11 9.13
N ILE A 540 -17.83 -12.33 8.07
CA ILE A 540 -18.43 -12.80 6.82
C ILE A 540 -17.56 -12.36 5.65
N VAL A 541 -17.87 -12.85 4.46
CA VAL A 541 -17.32 -12.32 3.22
C VAL A 541 -18.45 -11.87 2.30
N TRP A 542 -18.35 -10.64 1.80
CA TRP A 542 -19.30 -10.11 0.84
C TRP A 542 -18.58 -9.16 -0.12
N TYR A 543 -18.67 -9.46 -1.43
CA TYR A 543 -18.01 -8.69 -2.49
C TYR A 543 -19.04 -7.91 -3.29
N GLU A 544 -19.39 -6.71 -2.82
CA GLU A 544 -20.32 -5.80 -3.49
C GLU A 544 -19.81 -5.36 -4.88
N GLU A 545 -18.49 -5.30 -5.05
CA GLU A 545 -17.85 -4.79 -6.27
C GLU A 545 -17.80 -5.84 -7.39
N ILE A 546 -17.89 -7.13 -7.03
CA ILE A 546 -17.92 -8.21 -8.00
C ILE A 546 -19.37 -8.44 -8.39
N LYS A 547 -19.78 -7.96 -9.57
CA LYS A 547 -21.16 -8.06 -10.07
C LYS A 547 -21.79 -9.46 -9.95
N HIS A 548 -21.02 -10.54 -10.15
CA HIS A 548 -21.52 -11.91 -10.04
C HIS A 548 -21.72 -12.39 -8.57
N LEU A 549 -21.20 -11.65 -7.59
CA LEU A 549 -21.26 -11.93 -6.17
C LEU A 549 -21.96 -10.83 -5.36
N GLU A 550 -22.41 -9.73 -5.99
CA GLU A 550 -23.03 -8.61 -5.30
C GLU A 550 -24.24 -9.03 -4.45
N SER A 551 -24.98 -10.05 -4.91
CA SER A 551 -26.13 -10.62 -4.19
C SER A 551 -25.74 -11.78 -3.27
N THR A 552 -24.51 -12.27 -3.30
CA THR A 552 -24.08 -13.48 -2.56
C THR A 552 -23.29 -13.11 -1.33
N VAL A 553 -23.82 -13.42 -0.16
CA VAL A 553 -23.15 -13.27 1.14
C VAL A 553 -22.61 -14.63 1.58
N PHE A 554 -21.32 -14.70 1.86
CA PHE A 554 -20.68 -15.88 2.44
C PHE A 554 -20.68 -15.72 3.96
N LEU A 555 -21.62 -16.39 4.63
CA LEU A 555 -21.73 -16.38 6.09
C LEU A 555 -20.59 -17.15 6.75
N GLN A 556 -20.01 -18.12 6.02
CA GLN A 556 -18.86 -18.90 6.46
C GLN A 556 -17.66 -18.62 5.54
N PRO A 557 -16.70 -17.77 5.97
CA PRO A 557 -15.52 -17.45 5.15
C PRO A 557 -14.64 -18.67 4.82
N THR A 558 -14.70 -19.73 5.63
CA THR A 558 -14.02 -21.01 5.40
C THR A 558 -14.33 -21.61 4.04
N PHE A 559 -15.56 -21.41 3.53
CA PHE A 559 -15.94 -21.91 2.22
C PHE A 559 -15.17 -21.24 1.08
N LEU A 560 -14.94 -19.92 1.16
CA LEU A 560 -14.11 -19.21 0.18
C LEU A 560 -12.68 -19.80 0.14
N ILE A 561 -12.16 -20.19 1.30
CA ILE A 561 -10.87 -20.84 1.38
C ILE A 561 -10.93 -22.23 0.74
N THR A 562 -11.99 -23.00 0.96
CA THR A 562 -12.23 -24.26 0.23
C THR A 562 -12.20 -24.01 -1.27
N MET A 563 -12.88 -22.98 -1.77
CA MET A 563 -12.88 -22.60 -3.18
C MET A 563 -11.47 -22.32 -3.72
N PHE A 564 -10.63 -21.55 -3.02
CA PHE A 564 -9.24 -21.32 -3.43
C PHE A 564 -8.40 -22.59 -3.38
N ARG A 565 -8.61 -23.43 -2.36
CA ARG A 565 -7.95 -24.74 -2.25
C ARG A 565 -8.30 -25.64 -3.42
N LEU A 566 -9.41 -25.47 -4.14
CA LEU A 566 -9.73 -26.36 -5.26
C LEU A 566 -8.69 -26.28 -6.39
N LEU A 567 -7.98 -25.16 -6.53
CA LEU A 567 -7.08 -24.90 -7.68
C LEU A 567 -5.65 -24.53 -7.30
N VAL A 568 -5.42 -24.02 -6.09
CA VAL A 568 -4.09 -23.63 -5.59
C VAL A 568 -3.58 -24.68 -4.60
N ARG A 569 -3.08 -25.83 -5.10
CA ARG A 569 -2.50 -26.94 -4.31
C ARG A 569 -1.20 -27.47 -4.92
N TYR A 570 -0.27 -27.89 -4.06
CA TYR A 570 0.96 -28.59 -4.44
C TYR A 570 0.76 -29.83 -5.34
N ARG A 571 -0.35 -30.55 -5.19
CA ARG A 571 -0.62 -31.83 -5.87
C ARG A 571 -1.70 -31.76 -6.95
N LEU A 572 -1.93 -30.60 -7.56
CA LEU A 572 -2.99 -30.42 -8.55
C LEU A 572 -2.90 -31.44 -9.71
N VAL A 573 -1.69 -31.74 -10.17
CA VAL A 573 -1.42 -32.77 -11.18
C VAL A 573 -1.96 -34.14 -10.77
N GLN A 574 -1.66 -34.60 -9.55
CA GLN A 574 -2.07 -35.92 -9.07
C GLN A 574 -3.60 -35.99 -8.95
N GLN A 575 -4.25 -34.88 -8.59
CA GLN A 575 -5.71 -34.82 -8.54
C GLN A 575 -6.36 -34.82 -9.93
N LEU A 576 -5.77 -34.12 -10.90
CA LEU A 576 -6.21 -34.21 -12.30
C LEU A 576 -6.09 -35.65 -12.82
N GLU A 577 -5.02 -36.35 -12.45
CA GLU A 577 -4.82 -37.77 -12.78
C GLU A 577 -5.84 -38.69 -12.07
N SER A 578 -6.30 -38.33 -10.87
CA SER A 578 -7.24 -39.12 -10.06
C SER A 578 -8.72 -38.92 -10.36
N ILE A 579 -9.10 -37.99 -11.26
CA ILE A 579 -10.51 -37.75 -11.65
C ILE A 579 -11.13 -39.06 -12.16
N SER A 580 -12.26 -39.47 -11.56
CA SER A 580 -12.95 -40.71 -11.94
C SER A 580 -13.55 -40.65 -13.34
N VAL A 581 -13.68 -41.82 -13.98
CA VAL A 581 -14.29 -41.94 -15.32
C VAL A 581 -15.74 -41.43 -15.30
N ASP A 582 -16.48 -41.71 -14.23
CA ASP A 582 -17.86 -41.25 -14.07
C ASP A 582 -17.96 -39.71 -14.07
N THR A 583 -17.00 -39.04 -13.41
CA THR A 583 -16.95 -37.56 -13.40
C THR A 583 -16.62 -37.00 -14.78
N LEU A 584 -15.71 -37.65 -15.53
CA LEU A 584 -15.39 -37.26 -16.90
C LEU A 584 -16.62 -37.39 -17.81
N ILE A 585 -17.35 -38.51 -17.72
CA ILE A 585 -18.59 -38.72 -18.47
C ILE A 585 -19.62 -37.63 -18.14
N ALA A 586 -19.79 -37.31 -16.85
CA ALA A 586 -20.71 -36.29 -16.39
C ALA A 586 -20.40 -34.87 -16.91
N GLU A 587 -19.14 -34.59 -17.27
CA GLU A 587 -18.72 -33.32 -17.88
C GLU A 587 -18.49 -33.41 -19.40
N HIS A 588 -18.92 -34.50 -20.05
CA HIS A 588 -18.71 -34.76 -21.48
C HIS A 588 -17.22 -34.71 -21.88
N ALA A 589 -16.37 -35.40 -21.11
CA ALA A 589 -14.94 -35.51 -21.33
C ALA A 589 -14.49 -36.98 -21.38
N THR A 590 -13.32 -37.21 -22.00
CA THR A 590 -12.71 -38.54 -22.16
C THR A 590 -11.44 -38.68 -21.34
N ILE A 591 -10.94 -39.91 -21.20
CA ILE A 591 -9.63 -40.18 -20.58
C ILE A 591 -8.49 -39.49 -21.36
N ARG A 592 -8.64 -39.36 -22.69
CA ARG A 592 -7.68 -38.64 -23.53
C ARG A 592 -7.66 -37.15 -23.22
N ASP A 593 -8.83 -36.56 -22.95
CA ASP A 593 -8.93 -35.16 -22.54
C ASP A 593 -8.22 -34.93 -21.21
N ARG A 594 -8.42 -35.82 -20.22
CA ARG A 594 -7.70 -35.78 -18.94
C ARG A 594 -6.19 -35.80 -19.13
N SER A 595 -5.67 -36.70 -19.97
CA SER A 595 -4.23 -36.74 -20.26
C SER A 595 -3.73 -35.45 -20.93
N ASN A 596 -4.54 -34.86 -21.82
CA ASN A 596 -4.22 -33.57 -22.44
C ASN A 596 -4.23 -32.42 -21.42
N TRP A 597 -5.17 -32.40 -20.48
CA TRP A 597 -5.21 -31.41 -19.40
C TRP A 597 -3.97 -31.49 -18.52
N VAL A 598 -3.57 -32.70 -18.11
CA VAL A 598 -2.36 -32.92 -17.31
C VAL A 598 -1.11 -32.46 -18.04
N TRP A 599 -0.97 -32.82 -19.32
CA TRP A 599 0.17 -32.40 -20.13
C TRP A 599 0.21 -30.87 -20.31
N THR A 600 -0.93 -30.27 -20.64
CA THR A 600 -1.04 -28.82 -20.84
C THR A 600 -0.77 -28.06 -19.55
N PHE A 601 -1.22 -28.57 -18.41
CA PHE A 601 -0.94 -27.96 -17.12
C PHE A 601 0.54 -28.06 -16.73
N LYS A 602 1.17 -29.24 -16.89
CA LYS A 602 2.61 -29.42 -16.60
C LYS A 602 3.50 -28.55 -17.48
N SER A 603 3.13 -28.36 -18.75
CA SER A 603 3.94 -27.63 -19.72
C SER A 603 3.67 -26.13 -19.71
N LYS A 604 2.41 -25.71 -19.57
CA LYS A 604 1.98 -24.32 -19.80
C LYS A 604 1.28 -23.68 -18.59
N ALA A 605 1.10 -24.41 -17.49
CA ALA A 605 0.32 -23.96 -16.33
C ALA A 605 -1.12 -23.54 -16.68
N MET A 606 -1.72 -24.17 -17.71
CA MET A 606 -3.06 -23.83 -18.20
C MET A 606 -4.06 -24.98 -18.00
N LEU A 607 -5.30 -24.64 -17.67
CA LEU A 607 -6.43 -25.56 -17.63
C LEU A 607 -7.63 -24.98 -18.39
N CYS A 608 -8.35 -25.82 -19.13
CA CYS A 608 -9.60 -25.41 -19.74
C CYS A 608 -10.74 -25.38 -18.74
N HIS A 609 -11.81 -24.64 -19.05
CA HIS A 609 -12.99 -24.53 -18.20
C HIS A 609 -13.58 -25.90 -17.85
N ARG A 610 -13.61 -26.85 -18.80
CA ARG A 610 -14.11 -28.22 -18.55
C ARG A 610 -13.22 -29.01 -17.61
N ALA A 611 -11.90 -28.86 -17.70
CA ALA A 611 -10.96 -29.49 -16.77
C ALA A 611 -11.18 -29.01 -15.33
N VAL A 612 -11.35 -27.69 -15.17
CA VAL A 612 -11.65 -27.08 -13.86
C VAL A 612 -13.01 -27.54 -13.34
N ARG A 613 -14.05 -27.59 -14.17
CA ARG A 613 -15.36 -28.14 -13.78
C ARG A 613 -15.25 -29.59 -13.31
N ALA A 614 -14.56 -30.44 -14.06
CA ALA A 614 -14.38 -31.86 -13.70
C ALA A 614 -13.61 -32.01 -12.38
N LEU A 615 -12.57 -31.20 -12.16
CA LEU A 615 -11.80 -31.18 -10.93
C LEU A 615 -12.65 -30.74 -9.72
N VAL A 616 -13.36 -29.61 -9.86
CA VAL A 616 -14.22 -29.06 -8.81
C VAL A 616 -15.34 -30.03 -8.47
N LYS A 617 -15.98 -30.64 -9.50
CA LYS A 617 -17.03 -31.64 -9.30
C LYS A 617 -16.52 -32.87 -8.56
N TYR A 618 -15.38 -33.43 -8.99
CA TYR A 618 -14.75 -34.56 -8.31
C TYR A 618 -14.50 -34.28 -6.83
N GLN A 619 -13.98 -33.09 -6.53
CA GLN A 619 -13.66 -32.70 -5.15
C GLN A 619 -14.92 -32.44 -4.31
N LEU A 620 -15.87 -31.67 -4.81
CA LEU A 620 -17.13 -31.41 -4.09
C LEU A 620 -17.93 -32.70 -3.86
N CYS A 621 -17.93 -33.64 -4.82
CA CYS A 621 -18.51 -34.96 -4.63
C CYS A 621 -17.84 -35.74 -3.48
N SER A 622 -16.52 -35.66 -3.36
CA SER A 622 -15.79 -36.31 -2.26
C SER A 622 -16.05 -35.67 -0.89
N GLU A 623 -16.46 -34.40 -0.88
CA GLU A 623 -16.75 -33.61 0.32
C GLU A 623 -18.26 -33.51 0.62
N GLY A 624 -19.13 -34.19 -0.15
CA GLY A 624 -20.60 -34.18 0.07
C GLY A 624 -21.34 -32.93 -0.42
N MET A 625 -20.67 -31.95 -1.02
CA MET A 625 -21.22 -30.64 -1.37
C MET A 625 -21.62 -30.52 -2.85
N GLN A 626 -22.36 -31.50 -3.39
CA GLN A 626 -22.69 -31.54 -4.82
C GLN A 626 -23.65 -30.44 -5.27
N ASP A 627 -24.56 -30.01 -4.39
CA ASP A 627 -25.66 -29.10 -4.70
C ASP A 627 -25.18 -27.67 -5.06
N VAL A 628 -24.00 -27.30 -4.56
CA VAL A 628 -23.39 -25.97 -4.75
C VAL A 628 -22.62 -25.86 -6.06
N PHE A 629 -22.38 -26.98 -6.74
CA PHE A 629 -21.51 -27.05 -7.90
C PHE A 629 -21.93 -26.07 -9.00
N GLU A 630 -23.21 -26.06 -9.38
CA GLU A 630 -23.71 -25.19 -10.45
C GLU A 630 -23.77 -23.73 -10.03
N GLU A 631 -23.98 -23.43 -8.74
CA GLU A 631 -23.93 -22.07 -8.21
C GLU A 631 -22.50 -21.48 -8.30
N ILE A 632 -21.49 -22.32 -8.02
CA ILE A 632 -20.07 -21.93 -8.04
C ILE A 632 -19.52 -21.84 -9.47
N MET A 633 -19.85 -22.83 -10.31
CA MET A 633 -19.26 -22.99 -11.64
C MET A 633 -20.11 -22.40 -12.77
N GLY A 634 -21.39 -22.09 -12.51
CA GLY A 634 -22.38 -21.61 -13.49
C GLY A 634 -23.04 -22.73 -14.29
N TYR A 635 -24.31 -22.55 -14.68
CA TYR A 635 -25.10 -23.54 -15.43
C TYR A 635 -24.73 -23.63 -16.93
N LYS A 636 -24.71 -24.83 -17.50
CA LYS A 636 -24.77 -25.04 -18.98
C LYS A 636 -26.22 -24.88 -19.47
N PRO A 637 -26.52 -24.29 -20.65
CA PRO A 637 -25.63 -23.82 -21.72
C PRO A 637 -25.48 -22.29 -21.79
N HIS A 638 -25.96 -21.55 -20.79
CA HIS A 638 -25.93 -20.09 -20.80
C HIS A 638 -24.63 -19.54 -20.22
N ARG A 639 -24.01 -18.64 -21.01
CA ARG A 639 -22.75 -17.89 -20.87
C ARG A 639 -22.53 -17.11 -19.55
N GLY A 640 -22.91 -17.62 -18.38
CA GLY A 640 -22.56 -17.04 -17.09
C GLY A 640 -21.18 -17.52 -16.65
N ARG A 641 -20.23 -16.61 -16.39
CA ARG A 641 -19.00 -16.95 -15.67
C ARG A 641 -19.38 -17.38 -14.25
N GLY A 642 -18.92 -18.55 -13.80
CA GLY A 642 -19.15 -19.01 -12.43
C GLY A 642 -18.55 -18.07 -11.38
N LYS A 643 -19.10 -18.10 -10.16
CA LYS A 643 -18.61 -17.36 -9.00
C LYS A 643 -17.12 -17.62 -8.71
N LEU A 644 -16.65 -18.85 -8.91
CA LEU A 644 -15.24 -19.23 -8.66
C LEU A 644 -14.25 -18.44 -9.52
N PHE A 645 -14.47 -18.37 -10.84
CA PHE A 645 -13.54 -17.65 -11.73
C PHE A 645 -13.56 -16.15 -11.47
N SER A 646 -14.73 -15.59 -11.15
CA SER A 646 -14.84 -14.18 -10.76
C SER A 646 -14.00 -13.88 -9.52
N LEU A 647 -13.94 -14.79 -8.55
CA LEU A 647 -13.07 -14.67 -7.37
C LEU A 647 -11.60 -14.83 -7.71
N LEU A 648 -11.22 -15.87 -8.46
CA LEU A 648 -9.82 -16.13 -8.79
C LEU A 648 -9.20 -15.01 -9.62
N GLU A 649 -9.95 -14.43 -10.56
CA GLU A 649 -9.52 -13.25 -11.32
C GLU A 649 -9.41 -12.02 -10.42
N HIS A 650 -10.39 -11.80 -9.53
CA HIS A 650 -10.37 -10.68 -8.58
C HIS A 650 -9.12 -10.73 -7.66
N PHE A 651 -8.72 -11.92 -7.23
CA PHE A 651 -7.51 -12.13 -6.42
C PHE A 651 -6.23 -12.34 -7.23
N GLU A 652 -6.29 -12.15 -8.54
CA GLU A 652 -5.14 -12.25 -9.45
C GLU A 652 -4.42 -13.61 -9.36
N LEU A 653 -5.19 -14.67 -9.11
CA LEU A 653 -4.69 -16.05 -9.01
C LEU A 653 -4.72 -16.77 -10.36
N CYS A 654 -5.59 -16.35 -11.27
CA CYS A 654 -5.65 -16.86 -12.64
C CYS A 654 -6.05 -15.79 -13.64
N LEU A 655 -5.80 -16.08 -14.92
CA LEU A 655 -6.19 -15.23 -16.05
C LEU A 655 -6.89 -16.06 -17.12
N GLU A 656 -8.08 -15.65 -17.57
CA GLU A 656 -8.74 -16.28 -18.73
C GLU A 656 -7.94 -16.04 -20.03
N VAL A 657 -7.61 -17.13 -20.72
CA VAL A 657 -6.96 -17.18 -22.03
C VAL A 657 -7.96 -17.78 -23.02
N ARG A 658 -8.36 -17.01 -24.04
CA ARG A 658 -9.48 -17.40 -24.92
C ARG A 658 -9.12 -18.38 -26.05
N HIS A 659 -7.83 -18.63 -26.31
CA HIS A 659 -7.38 -19.55 -27.35
C HIS A 659 -6.42 -20.62 -26.80
N ALA A 660 -6.64 -21.87 -27.19
CA ALA A 660 -5.82 -23.04 -26.85
C ALA A 660 -4.66 -23.27 -27.82
N LYS A 661 -4.61 -22.54 -28.94
CA LYS A 661 -3.41 -22.57 -29.80
C LYS A 661 -2.26 -21.97 -29.00
N ALA A 662 -1.10 -22.57 -29.13
CA ALA A 662 0.07 -22.22 -28.34
C ALA A 662 0.34 -20.71 -28.38
N LEU A 663 1.16 -20.25 -27.43
CA LEU A 663 2.08 -19.15 -27.66
C LEU A 663 2.97 -19.56 -28.87
N ASP A 664 2.38 -19.61 -30.06
CA ASP A 664 2.85 -20.20 -31.30
C ASP A 664 3.13 -19.06 -32.28
N PRO A 665 4.40 -18.82 -32.65
CA PRO A 665 4.80 -17.76 -33.56
C PRO A 665 4.28 -17.94 -35.00
N GLN A 666 3.56 -19.01 -35.35
CA GLN A 666 3.01 -19.23 -36.71
C GLN A 666 1.47 -19.26 -36.80
N ALA A 667 0.74 -18.91 -35.74
CA ALA A 667 -0.72 -18.87 -35.81
C ALA A 667 -1.23 -17.72 -36.70
N CYS A 668 -1.98 -18.05 -37.76
CA CYS A 668 -2.54 -17.10 -38.76
C CYS A 668 -3.56 -16.07 -38.23
N GLU A 669 -3.76 -15.98 -36.92
CA GLU A 669 -4.70 -15.06 -36.25
C GLU A 669 -3.97 -13.85 -35.62
N PHE A 670 -2.64 -13.78 -35.76
CA PHE A 670 -1.81 -12.64 -35.36
C PHE A 670 -1.28 -11.90 -36.60
N VAL A 671 -1.95 -10.82 -36.99
CA VAL A 671 -1.49 -9.94 -38.10
C VAL A 671 -1.10 -8.58 -37.52
N PRO A 672 0.18 -8.16 -37.63
CA PRO A 672 0.62 -6.83 -37.21
C PRO A 672 -0.21 -5.72 -37.88
N GLY A 673 -0.80 -4.82 -37.08
CA GLY A 673 -1.51 -3.64 -37.58
C GLY A 673 -3.05 -3.67 -37.49
N LYS A 674 -3.67 -4.69 -36.88
CA LYS A 674 -5.10 -4.65 -36.50
C LYS A 674 -5.28 -4.65 -34.97
N PRO A 675 -6.18 -3.83 -34.39
CA PRO A 675 -6.54 -3.93 -32.98
C PRO A 675 -7.17 -5.29 -32.69
N TRP A 676 -7.09 -5.73 -31.44
CA TRP A 676 -7.66 -7.00 -30.96
C TRP A 676 -9.19 -6.97 -31.13
N GLU A 677 -9.67 -7.39 -32.30
CA GLU A 677 -11.11 -7.49 -32.55
C GLU A 677 -11.61 -8.77 -31.89
N THR A 678 -12.38 -8.58 -30.81
CA THR A 678 -13.21 -9.62 -30.19
C THR A 678 -14.21 -10.13 -31.22
N THR A 679 -13.84 -11.12 -32.01
CA THR A 679 -14.78 -11.81 -32.88
C THR A 679 -15.59 -12.81 -32.05
N ARG A 680 -16.92 -12.67 -32.13
CA ARG A 680 -17.90 -13.57 -31.51
C ARG A 680 -17.75 -14.97 -32.12
N GLY A 681 -17.11 -15.90 -31.41
CA GLY A 681 -17.02 -17.32 -31.79
C GLY A 681 -17.13 -18.26 -30.59
N GLN A 682 -17.85 -19.37 -30.74
CA GLN A 682 -18.15 -20.36 -29.70
C GLN A 682 -16.93 -21.26 -29.40
N GLY A 683 -16.08 -20.87 -28.46
CA GLY A 683 -14.91 -21.65 -28.01
C GLY A 683 -14.89 -21.91 -26.50
N GLU A 684 -14.20 -22.98 -26.09
CA GLU A 684 -13.95 -23.33 -24.68
C GLU A 684 -12.86 -22.42 -24.08
N SER A 685 -13.19 -21.71 -22.99
CA SER A 685 -12.24 -20.84 -22.28
C SER A 685 -11.12 -21.62 -21.59
N TRP A 686 -9.89 -21.09 -21.63
CA TRP A 686 -8.75 -21.59 -20.88
C TRP A 686 -8.35 -20.59 -19.79
N TYR A 687 -7.62 -21.06 -18.79
CA TYR A 687 -7.17 -20.26 -17.67
C TYR A 687 -5.71 -20.55 -17.39
N LEU A 688 -4.90 -19.51 -17.32
CA LEU A 688 -3.50 -19.55 -16.91
C LEU A 688 -3.41 -19.41 -15.40
N PHE A 689 -2.58 -20.25 -14.75
CA PHE A 689 -2.30 -20.21 -13.33
C PHE A 689 -0.81 -19.91 -13.09
N PRO A 690 -0.41 -18.63 -12.98
CA PRO A 690 1.00 -18.24 -12.99
C PRO A 690 1.87 -18.88 -11.89
N THR A 691 1.28 -19.27 -10.76
CA THR A 691 1.97 -19.95 -9.66
C THR A 691 2.63 -21.27 -10.07
N TYR A 692 2.14 -21.92 -11.12
CA TYR A 692 2.66 -23.21 -11.62
C TYR A 692 3.53 -23.08 -12.86
N LEU A 693 3.90 -21.87 -13.26
CA LEU A 693 4.82 -21.67 -14.37
C LEU A 693 6.21 -22.23 -14.04
N ASN A 694 6.79 -22.92 -15.02
CA ASN A 694 8.15 -23.44 -14.93
C ASN A 694 9.18 -22.34 -15.25
N GLN A 695 10.43 -22.58 -14.88
CA GLN A 695 11.55 -21.80 -15.41
C GLN A 695 11.85 -22.29 -16.83
N THR A 696 11.70 -21.44 -17.84
CA THR A 696 11.98 -21.79 -19.24
C THR A 696 13.00 -20.82 -19.83
N GLU A 697 14.00 -21.36 -20.54
CA GLU A 697 15.04 -20.59 -21.25
C GLU A 697 14.52 -19.96 -22.56
N GLU A 698 13.35 -20.38 -23.02
CA GLU A 698 12.70 -19.98 -24.28
C GLU A 698 12.48 -18.45 -24.40
N VAL A 699 12.27 -17.75 -23.27
CA VAL A 699 12.13 -16.30 -23.27
C VAL A 699 13.43 -15.60 -23.70
N ALA A 700 14.59 -16.15 -23.31
CA ALA A 700 15.89 -15.59 -23.67
C ALA A 700 16.20 -15.80 -25.16
N GLU A 701 15.79 -16.94 -25.72
CA GLU A 701 15.93 -17.24 -27.14
C GLU A 701 15.12 -16.26 -28.02
N VAL A 702 13.86 -16.00 -27.64
CA VAL A 702 12.98 -15.06 -28.37
C VAL A 702 13.42 -13.61 -28.19
N TRP A 703 13.93 -13.24 -27.02
CA TRP A 703 14.48 -11.91 -26.81
C TRP A 703 15.71 -11.67 -27.70
N GLY A 704 16.57 -12.67 -27.91
CA GLY A 704 17.75 -12.54 -28.77
C GLY A 704 18.92 -11.78 -28.13
N GLY A 705 18.90 -11.63 -26.81
CA GLY A 705 19.99 -11.05 -26.02
C GLY A 705 19.92 -9.53 -25.82
N ASP A 706 20.68 -9.04 -24.85
CA ASP A 706 20.65 -7.65 -24.40
C ASP A 706 21.44 -6.72 -25.31
N HIS A 707 20.87 -5.57 -25.68
CA HIS A 707 21.56 -4.54 -26.45
C HIS A 707 21.86 -3.29 -25.61
N PRO A 708 23.01 -2.63 -25.82
CA PRO A 708 23.40 -1.43 -25.04
C PRO A 708 22.49 -0.23 -25.29
N GLU A 709 21.80 -0.21 -26.44
CA GLU A 709 20.88 0.86 -26.84
C GLU A 709 19.47 0.69 -26.25
N ASP A 710 19.16 -0.45 -25.65
CA ASP A 710 17.83 -0.73 -25.10
C ASP A 710 17.44 0.29 -24.04
N LEU A 711 16.15 0.61 -24.00
CA LEU A 711 15.57 1.30 -22.86
C LEU A 711 15.54 0.33 -21.70
N HIS A 712 16.22 0.68 -20.61
CA HIS A 712 16.49 -0.23 -19.50
C HIS A 712 16.27 0.50 -18.18
N ILE A 713 15.33 0.00 -17.38
CA ILE A 713 14.94 0.53 -16.07
C ILE A 713 14.84 -0.62 -15.08
N ARG A 714 15.13 -0.33 -13.81
CA ARG A 714 15.02 -1.27 -12.68
C ARG A 714 14.10 -0.71 -11.61
N ALA A 715 13.09 -1.48 -11.23
CA ALA A 715 12.27 -1.19 -10.06
C ALA A 715 12.81 -1.98 -8.87
N TYR A 716 13.50 -1.31 -7.95
CA TYR A 716 14.07 -1.89 -6.74
C TYR A 716 13.03 -1.97 -5.63
N PHE A 717 13.01 -3.10 -4.93
CA PHE A 717 12.11 -3.38 -3.82
C PHE A 717 12.93 -3.44 -2.53
N SER A 718 12.47 -2.73 -1.51
CA SER A 718 13.03 -2.81 -0.16
C SER A 718 11.92 -3.17 0.83
N PRO A 719 12.08 -4.25 1.61
CA PRO A 719 13.29 -5.06 1.79
C PRO A 719 13.57 -6.05 0.65
N GLU A 720 12.55 -6.72 0.11
CA GLU A 720 12.67 -7.66 -1.02
C GLU A 720 11.35 -7.72 -1.81
N ILE A 721 11.33 -8.45 -2.94
CA ILE A 721 10.09 -8.69 -3.69
C ILE A 721 9.20 -9.66 -2.91
N PRO A 722 7.94 -9.31 -2.59
CA PRO A 722 7.04 -10.22 -1.89
C PRO A 722 6.78 -11.51 -2.69
N GLU A 723 6.67 -12.64 -1.99
CA GLU A 723 6.30 -13.90 -2.63
C GLU A 723 4.92 -13.79 -3.31
N GLY A 724 4.82 -14.24 -4.55
CA GLY A 724 3.61 -14.12 -5.37
C GLY A 724 3.47 -12.78 -6.11
N PHE A 725 4.33 -11.78 -5.84
CA PHE A 725 4.22 -10.46 -6.47
C PHE A 725 4.32 -10.53 -8.00
N PHE A 726 5.32 -11.24 -8.52
CA PHE A 726 5.51 -11.37 -9.96
C PHE A 726 4.34 -12.10 -10.63
N GLN A 727 3.81 -13.15 -10.00
CA GLN A 727 2.66 -13.91 -10.51
C GLN A 727 1.41 -13.02 -10.63
N ARG A 728 1.16 -12.18 -9.64
CA ARG A 728 0.05 -11.21 -9.66
C ARG A 728 0.28 -10.10 -10.68
N PHE A 729 1.52 -9.62 -10.79
CA PHE A 729 1.92 -8.69 -11.85
C PHE A 729 1.63 -9.27 -13.25
N LEU A 730 1.92 -10.56 -13.48
CA LEU A 730 1.62 -11.23 -14.74
C LEU A 730 0.12 -11.20 -15.04
N VAL A 731 -0.73 -11.54 -14.07
CA VAL A 731 -2.20 -11.49 -14.27
C VAL A 731 -2.64 -10.08 -14.67
N LYS A 732 -2.18 -9.03 -13.98
CA LYS A 732 -2.52 -7.64 -14.34
C LYS A 732 -1.98 -7.27 -15.70
N ALA A 733 -0.69 -7.43 -15.95
CA ALA A 733 -0.04 -6.96 -17.17
C ALA A 733 -0.59 -7.68 -18.41
N CYS A 734 -0.78 -9.00 -18.33
CA CYS A 734 -1.32 -9.80 -19.42
C CYS A 734 -2.83 -9.57 -19.65
N SER A 735 -3.55 -8.95 -18.71
CA SER A 735 -4.94 -8.53 -18.95
C SER A 735 -5.04 -7.28 -19.85
N PHE A 736 -4.00 -6.47 -19.93
CA PHE A 736 -3.95 -5.23 -20.72
C PHE A 736 -3.16 -5.36 -22.03
N TYR A 737 -2.11 -6.19 -22.04
CA TYR A 737 -1.17 -6.28 -23.16
C TYR A 737 -1.15 -7.67 -23.77
N SER A 738 -0.96 -7.72 -25.09
CA SER A 738 -0.72 -9.00 -25.74
C SER A 738 0.62 -9.56 -25.26
N THR A 739 0.61 -10.85 -24.93
CA THR A 739 1.76 -11.49 -24.31
C THR A 739 2.34 -12.50 -25.27
N HIS A 740 3.66 -12.44 -25.48
CA HIS A 740 4.35 -13.40 -26.35
C HIS A 740 4.81 -14.63 -25.57
N TRP A 741 5.30 -14.44 -24.35
CA TRP A 741 5.82 -15.52 -23.51
C TRP A 741 5.74 -15.17 -22.03
N VAL A 742 5.45 -16.18 -21.20
CA VAL A 742 5.42 -16.07 -19.73
C VAL A 742 6.12 -17.26 -19.11
N ALA A 743 6.99 -17.01 -18.14
CA ALA A 743 7.67 -18.02 -17.34
C ALA A 743 7.66 -17.61 -15.86
N LYS A 744 8.24 -18.45 -14.98
CA LYS A 744 8.18 -18.24 -13.53
C LYS A 744 8.68 -16.88 -13.04
N VAL A 745 9.73 -16.34 -13.68
CA VAL A 745 10.43 -15.10 -13.27
C VAL A 745 10.68 -14.15 -14.45
N THR A 746 10.15 -14.45 -15.64
CA THR A 746 10.35 -13.65 -16.87
C THR A 746 9.07 -13.59 -17.68
N CYS A 747 8.87 -12.46 -18.37
CA CYS A 747 7.74 -12.23 -19.26
C CYS A 747 8.12 -11.34 -20.43
N LEU A 748 7.54 -11.61 -21.60
CA LEU A 748 7.70 -10.79 -22.79
C LEU A 748 6.32 -10.27 -23.22
N LEU A 749 6.09 -8.97 -22.98
CA LEU A 749 4.88 -8.27 -23.40
C LEU A 749 5.10 -7.61 -24.76
N ILE A 750 4.04 -7.52 -25.56
CA ILE A 750 4.05 -6.82 -26.85
C ILE A 750 2.94 -5.78 -26.87
N CYS A 751 3.27 -4.59 -27.35
CA CYS A 751 2.29 -3.58 -27.70
C CYS A 751 2.63 -3.02 -29.07
N ASN A 752 1.71 -3.07 -30.03
CA ASN A 752 1.91 -2.63 -31.43
C ASN A 752 3.22 -3.14 -32.08
N GLY A 753 3.57 -4.42 -31.85
CA GLY A 753 4.78 -5.04 -32.40
C GLY A 753 6.09 -4.62 -31.70
N LYS A 754 6.03 -3.87 -30.61
CA LYS A 754 7.20 -3.53 -29.78
C LYS A 754 7.28 -4.45 -28.56
N PRO A 755 8.38 -5.21 -28.38
CA PRO A 755 8.56 -6.07 -27.22
C PRO A 755 9.06 -5.29 -26.00
N LEU A 756 8.60 -5.70 -24.83
CA LEU A 756 9.07 -5.29 -23.52
C LEU A 756 9.32 -6.55 -22.68
N LEU A 757 10.59 -6.79 -22.37
CA LEU A 757 11.04 -7.85 -21.48
C LEU A 757 10.93 -7.38 -20.04
N ILE A 758 10.34 -8.22 -19.18
CA ILE A 758 10.31 -8.03 -17.73
C ILE A 758 10.95 -9.25 -17.09
N LYS A 759 11.88 -9.03 -16.16
CA LYS A 759 12.59 -10.09 -15.44
C LYS A 759 12.67 -9.78 -13.95
N GLU A 760 12.28 -10.75 -13.14
CA GLU A 760 12.49 -10.72 -11.70
C GLU A 760 13.92 -11.15 -11.36
N ASN A 761 14.60 -10.33 -10.55
CA ASN A 761 15.93 -10.66 -10.03
C ASN A 761 15.95 -10.54 -8.50
N ASN A 762 16.14 -11.68 -7.83
CA ASN A 762 16.27 -11.79 -6.38
C ASN A 762 17.68 -12.25 -6.02
N GLN A 763 18.68 -11.39 -6.23
CA GLN A 763 20.05 -11.64 -5.74
C GLN A 763 20.17 -11.17 -4.28
N ARG A 764 21.00 -11.86 -3.48
CA ARG A 764 21.10 -11.70 -2.01
C ARG A 764 21.28 -10.26 -1.50
N ALA A 765 21.76 -9.32 -2.33
CA ALA A 765 21.96 -7.92 -1.93
C ALA A 765 20.85 -6.96 -2.38
N TYR A 766 20.12 -7.27 -3.47
CA TYR A 766 19.10 -6.40 -4.03
C TYR A 766 18.03 -7.21 -4.78
N SER A 767 16.77 -6.95 -4.47
CA SER A 767 15.62 -7.47 -5.22
C SER A 767 15.06 -6.39 -6.14
N TYR A 768 14.97 -6.68 -7.44
CA TYR A 768 14.43 -5.74 -8.40
C TYR A 768 13.73 -6.42 -9.60
N LEU A 769 12.79 -5.70 -10.20
CA LEU A 769 12.26 -6.02 -11.52
C LEU A 769 13.02 -5.24 -12.58
N GLU A 770 13.58 -5.96 -13.55
CA GLU A 770 14.26 -5.41 -14.73
C GLU A 770 13.25 -5.26 -15.86
N LEU A 771 13.09 -4.04 -16.39
CA LEU A 771 12.24 -3.73 -17.52
C LEU A 771 13.10 -3.26 -18.68
N ARG A 772 13.00 -3.96 -19.82
CA ARG A 772 13.85 -3.70 -21.00
C ARG A 772 13.06 -3.69 -22.29
N SER A 773 13.18 -2.63 -23.08
CA SER A 773 12.57 -2.53 -24.40
C SER A 773 13.59 -2.14 -25.47
N ARG A 774 13.39 -2.62 -26.70
CA ARG A 774 14.25 -2.30 -27.83
C ARG A 774 14.12 -0.83 -28.19
N ARG A 775 15.25 -0.16 -28.46
CA ARG A 775 15.25 1.24 -28.89
C ARG A 775 14.45 1.37 -30.19
N PRO A 776 13.39 2.21 -30.23
CA PRO A 776 12.64 2.43 -31.46
C PRO A 776 13.40 3.35 -32.42
N ALA A 777 13.23 3.13 -33.72
CA ALA A 777 13.68 4.04 -34.76
C ALA A 777 12.75 5.25 -34.85
N GLY A 778 13.27 6.47 -34.67
CA GLY A 778 12.51 7.73 -34.74
C GLY A 778 11.87 8.20 -33.42
N THR A 779 11.46 9.47 -33.38
CA THR A 779 10.92 10.15 -32.18
C THR A 779 9.51 9.71 -31.80
N THR A 780 8.64 9.44 -32.77
CA THR A 780 7.27 8.96 -32.53
C THR A 780 7.25 7.55 -31.95
N GLY A 781 8.14 6.68 -32.43
CA GLY A 781 8.33 5.34 -31.87
C GLY A 781 8.84 5.36 -30.43
N PHE A 782 9.68 6.34 -30.08
CA PHE A 782 10.19 6.52 -28.72
C PHE A 782 9.08 6.83 -27.72
N GLN A 783 8.22 7.81 -28.02
CA GLN A 783 7.13 8.16 -27.11
C GLN A 783 6.21 6.97 -26.85
N PHE A 784 5.86 6.21 -27.89
CA PHE A 784 5.02 5.03 -27.73
C PHE A 784 5.67 3.95 -26.86
N THR A 785 6.94 3.61 -27.10
CA THR A 785 7.67 2.63 -26.27
C THR A 785 7.79 3.12 -24.83
N TRP A 786 7.96 4.43 -24.64
CA TRP A 786 8.02 5.06 -23.33
C TRP A 786 6.68 4.95 -22.60
N ASP A 787 5.57 5.34 -23.24
CA ASP A 787 4.22 5.24 -22.67
C ASP A 787 3.89 3.79 -22.27
N PHE A 788 4.28 2.81 -23.11
CA PHE A 788 4.11 1.39 -22.80
C PHE A 788 4.91 0.99 -21.55
N LEU A 789 6.19 1.35 -21.49
CA LEU A 789 7.03 1.08 -20.33
C LEU A 789 6.48 1.74 -19.06
N MET A 790 5.93 2.95 -19.17
CA MET A 790 5.37 3.69 -18.04
C MET A 790 4.07 3.11 -17.53
N ALA A 791 3.23 2.61 -18.42
CA ALA A 791 2.05 1.88 -18.00
C ALA A 791 2.41 0.61 -17.22
N VAL A 792 3.48 -0.10 -17.61
CA VAL A 792 3.96 -1.27 -16.85
C VAL A 792 4.55 -0.86 -15.49
N VAL A 793 5.34 0.21 -15.41
CA VAL A 793 5.82 0.76 -14.14
C VAL A 793 4.65 1.17 -13.24
N PHE A 794 3.59 1.77 -13.80
CA PHE A 794 2.40 2.13 -13.04
C PHE A 794 1.68 0.89 -12.49
N ILE A 795 1.61 -0.22 -13.24
CA ILE A 795 1.09 -1.50 -12.73
C ILE A 795 1.92 -1.98 -11.54
N VAL A 796 3.26 -1.92 -11.63
CA VAL A 796 4.16 -2.29 -10.53
C VAL A 796 3.93 -1.42 -9.30
N GLN A 797 3.86 -0.10 -9.47
CA GLN A 797 3.60 0.85 -8.39
C GLN A 797 2.24 0.60 -7.74
N LYS A 798 1.19 0.43 -8.54
CA LYS A 798 -0.17 0.18 -8.04
C LYS A 798 -0.28 -1.15 -7.30
N LEU A 799 0.35 -2.21 -7.81
CA LEU A 799 0.39 -3.49 -7.11
C LEU A 799 1.15 -3.37 -5.78
N SER A 800 2.25 -2.59 -5.74
CA SER A 800 3.03 -2.38 -4.52
C SER A 800 2.29 -1.64 -3.40
N GLU A 801 1.19 -0.93 -3.69
CA GLU A 801 0.36 -0.27 -2.67
C GLU A 801 -0.33 -1.27 -1.74
N GLU A 802 -0.47 -2.53 -2.15
CA GLU A 802 -1.03 -3.60 -1.30
C GLU A 802 -0.10 -4.08 -0.18
N TRP A 803 1.17 -3.68 -0.24
CA TRP A 803 2.17 -3.88 0.81
C TRP A 803 2.61 -2.52 1.37
N PRO A 804 1.93 -2.00 2.41
CA PRO A 804 2.24 -0.69 2.99
C PRO A 804 3.68 -0.56 3.49
N GLY A 805 4.28 -1.67 3.91
CA GLY A 805 5.68 -1.74 4.32
C GLY A 805 6.67 -2.06 3.19
N LEU A 806 6.26 -1.95 1.92
CA LEU A 806 7.13 -2.15 0.76
C LEU A 806 7.46 -0.80 0.11
N HIS A 807 8.75 -0.52 0.00
CA HIS A 807 9.26 0.64 -0.73
C HIS A 807 9.72 0.21 -2.12
N VAL A 808 9.20 0.88 -3.15
CA VAL A 808 9.60 0.66 -4.54
C VAL A 808 10.26 1.91 -5.09
N CYS A 809 11.48 1.76 -5.59
CA CYS A 809 12.29 2.84 -6.15
C CYS A 809 12.68 2.50 -7.58
N VAL A 810 12.34 3.37 -8.53
CA VAL A 810 12.68 3.17 -9.94
C VAL A 810 14.03 3.83 -10.24
N LYS A 811 14.92 3.11 -10.93
CA LYS A 811 16.23 3.61 -11.31
C LYS A 811 16.57 3.28 -12.76
N THR A 812 17.32 4.16 -13.41
CA THR A 812 17.91 3.90 -14.74
C THR A 812 19.41 3.63 -14.60
N PRO A 813 19.91 2.45 -14.99
CA PRO A 813 21.34 2.17 -15.02
C PRO A 813 22.10 3.05 -16.01
N CYS A 814 23.36 3.37 -15.69
CA CYS A 814 24.24 4.06 -16.61
C CYS A 814 24.54 3.19 -17.83
N ARG A 815 24.46 3.79 -19.04
CA ARG A 815 24.71 3.09 -20.31
C ARG A 815 26.17 2.79 -20.59
N THR A 816 27.09 3.38 -19.83
CA THR A 816 28.52 3.09 -19.98
C THR A 816 28.81 1.69 -19.46
N ALA A 817 29.32 0.81 -20.33
CA ALA A 817 29.67 -0.56 -19.96
C ALA A 817 30.60 -0.58 -18.73
N GLY A 818 30.26 -1.40 -17.73
CA GLY A 818 31.02 -1.51 -16.48
C GLY A 818 30.83 -0.38 -15.48
N CYS A 819 29.99 0.63 -15.76
CA CYS A 819 29.67 1.68 -14.81
C CYS A 819 28.60 1.21 -13.80
N PRO A 820 28.86 1.25 -12.48
CA PRO A 820 27.89 0.83 -11.47
C PRO A 820 26.84 1.89 -11.14
N ALA A 821 26.91 3.08 -11.75
CA ALA A 821 26.03 4.18 -11.42
C ALA A 821 24.60 3.93 -11.90
N GLU A 822 23.64 4.27 -11.05
CA GLU A 822 22.22 4.24 -11.37
C GLU A 822 21.58 5.57 -10.96
N LEU A 823 20.61 6.02 -11.74
CA LEU A 823 19.93 7.28 -11.50
C LEU A 823 18.53 7.03 -10.96
N VAL A 824 18.26 7.58 -9.78
CA VAL A 824 16.98 7.45 -9.08
C VAL A 824 15.93 8.35 -9.71
N TRP A 825 14.76 7.77 -9.98
CA TRP A 825 13.65 8.48 -10.57
C TRP A 825 12.90 9.34 -9.55
N PRO A 826 12.50 10.55 -9.94
CA PRO A 826 11.58 11.36 -9.16
C PRO A 826 10.16 10.77 -9.08
N ASP A 827 9.33 11.35 -8.22
CA ASP A 827 7.88 11.21 -8.14
C ASP A 827 7.24 11.45 -9.51
N MET A 828 6.35 10.54 -9.88
CA MET A 828 5.78 10.44 -11.23
C MET A 828 4.48 11.25 -11.40
N ASP A 829 3.97 11.88 -10.33
CA ASP A 829 2.70 12.60 -10.35
C ASP A 829 2.86 13.98 -11.00
N GLY A 830 2.56 14.01 -12.29
CA GLY A 830 2.69 15.16 -13.17
C GLY A 830 1.92 16.39 -12.72
N LYS A 831 2.61 17.30 -12.03
CA LYS A 831 2.42 18.77 -12.15
C LYS A 831 3.72 19.56 -12.17
N ASN A 832 4.84 18.96 -11.76
CA ASN A 832 6.13 19.66 -11.64
C ASN A 832 7.26 19.03 -12.47
N ALA A 833 7.03 17.97 -13.24
CA ALA A 833 8.08 17.27 -13.99
C ALA A 833 8.52 18.03 -15.26
N VAL A 834 9.20 19.16 -15.09
CA VAL A 834 10.12 19.70 -16.09
C VAL A 834 11.43 19.99 -15.37
N THR A 835 12.39 19.07 -15.46
CA THR A 835 13.76 19.36 -15.04
C THR A 835 14.29 20.54 -15.86
N LYS A 836 14.99 21.47 -15.19
CA LYS A 836 15.68 22.60 -15.85
C LYS A 836 16.82 22.17 -16.77
N GLU A 837 17.32 20.94 -16.62
CA GLU A 837 18.40 20.39 -17.41
C GLU A 837 17.87 19.39 -18.45
N GLU A 838 18.25 19.59 -19.71
CA GLU A 838 17.95 18.66 -20.81
C GLU A 838 18.89 17.45 -20.81
N VAL A 839 19.94 17.47 -19.98
CA VAL A 839 21.00 16.45 -19.96
C VAL A 839 21.47 16.24 -18.52
N LYS A 840 21.38 15.01 -17.99
CA LYS A 840 22.02 14.63 -16.71
C LYS A 840 23.39 13.99 -16.98
N THR A 841 24.34 14.23 -16.08
CA THR A 841 25.68 13.67 -16.14
C THR A 841 25.85 12.60 -15.05
N CYS A 842 26.28 11.41 -15.43
CA CYS A 842 26.64 10.36 -14.48
C CYS A 842 27.82 10.82 -13.62
N GLY A 843 27.64 10.85 -12.29
CA GLY A 843 28.67 11.27 -11.34
C GLY A 843 29.89 10.35 -11.29
N THR A 844 29.76 9.08 -11.71
CA THR A 844 30.86 8.10 -11.65
C THR A 844 31.71 8.07 -12.92
N CYS A 845 31.09 8.09 -14.10
CA CYS A 845 31.81 7.94 -15.38
C CYS A 845 31.73 9.17 -16.29
N GLY A 846 31.03 10.24 -15.87
CA GLY A 846 30.88 11.47 -16.66
C GLY A 846 29.98 11.36 -17.89
N HIS A 847 29.31 10.21 -18.10
CA HIS A 847 28.38 10.01 -19.22
C HIS A 847 27.24 11.02 -19.17
N ARG A 848 27.01 11.75 -20.26
CA ARG A 848 25.90 12.69 -20.42
C ARG A 848 24.76 12.05 -21.20
N PHE A 849 23.57 12.04 -20.64
CA PHE A 849 22.38 11.49 -21.29
C PHE A 849 21.21 12.45 -21.11
N GLY A 850 20.29 12.49 -22.09
CA GLY A 850 19.17 13.41 -22.05
C GLY A 850 18.15 13.06 -20.96
N THR A 851 17.55 14.07 -20.34
CA THR A 851 16.55 13.88 -19.26
C THR A 851 15.24 13.27 -19.76
N GLU A 852 15.01 13.24 -21.07
CA GLU A 852 13.92 12.49 -21.70
C GLU A 852 13.95 10.97 -21.42
N LEU A 853 15.09 10.45 -20.92
CA LEU A 853 15.24 9.05 -20.48
C LEU A 853 14.89 8.83 -19.00
N LEU A 854 14.54 9.89 -18.28
CA LEU A 854 14.14 9.88 -16.87
C LEU A 854 12.74 10.48 -16.65
N LEU A 855 12.32 11.41 -17.51
CA LEU A 855 11.06 12.13 -17.43
C LEU A 855 10.48 12.37 -18.84
N PRO A 856 9.20 12.11 -19.09
CA PRO A 856 8.59 12.46 -20.37
C PRO A 856 8.54 13.98 -20.56
N LYS A 857 8.95 14.49 -21.74
CA LYS A 857 8.60 15.86 -22.16
C LYS A 857 7.12 15.87 -22.54
N VAL A 858 6.31 16.67 -21.86
CA VAL A 858 4.94 16.96 -22.33
C VAL A 858 5.06 17.68 -23.67
N PRO A 859 4.39 17.23 -24.76
CA PRO A 859 4.48 17.91 -26.04
C PRO A 859 3.94 19.34 -25.92
N THR A 860 4.80 20.34 -26.15
CA THR A 860 4.42 21.75 -26.21
C THR A 860 3.82 22.09 -27.57
N HIS A 861 2.86 21.34 -28.10
CA HIS A 861 2.10 21.78 -29.27
C HIS A 861 0.66 21.28 -29.19
N ARG A 862 -0.28 22.24 -29.29
CA ARG A 862 -1.70 22.01 -29.56
C ARG A 862 -1.83 21.37 -30.94
N GLU A 863 -1.74 20.05 -31.00
CA GLU A 863 -2.43 19.29 -32.04
C GLU A 863 -3.39 18.34 -31.32
N ALA A 864 -4.65 18.39 -31.74
CA ALA A 864 -5.70 17.58 -31.14
C ALA A 864 -5.28 16.10 -31.15
N PRO A 865 -5.53 15.35 -30.06
CA PRO A 865 -5.22 13.93 -30.05
C PRO A 865 -6.00 13.24 -31.18
N PRO A 866 -5.42 12.26 -31.90
CA PRO A 866 -6.22 11.37 -32.72
C PRO A 866 -7.22 10.68 -31.79
N ALA A 867 -8.49 10.60 -32.21
CA ALA A 867 -9.60 10.10 -31.42
C ALA A 867 -9.22 8.81 -30.67
N GLN A 868 -9.01 8.93 -29.35
CA GLN A 868 -8.88 7.78 -28.47
C GLN A 868 -10.23 7.07 -28.43
N PRO A 869 -10.28 5.73 -28.47
CA PRO A 869 -11.52 5.03 -28.14
C PRO A 869 -11.89 5.40 -26.71
N ALA A 870 -13.04 6.05 -26.54
CA ALA A 870 -13.61 6.31 -25.23
C ALA A 870 -13.84 4.98 -24.53
N VAL A 871 -13.05 4.69 -23.50
CA VAL A 871 -13.36 3.56 -22.65
C VAL A 871 -13.23 3.90 -21.18
N HIS A 872 -14.34 3.70 -20.48
CA HIS A 872 -14.42 3.72 -19.03
C HIS A 872 -13.74 2.47 -18.49
N TYR A 873 -12.66 2.61 -17.73
CA TYR A 873 -12.03 1.47 -17.07
C TYR A 873 -11.71 1.80 -15.62
N TYR A 874 -12.31 1.01 -14.73
CA TYR A 874 -12.12 1.06 -13.29
C TYR A 874 -10.79 0.39 -12.94
N VAL A 875 -9.82 1.16 -12.44
CA VAL A 875 -8.64 0.60 -11.77
C VAL A 875 -9.03 0.40 -10.32
N THR A 876 -9.29 -0.84 -9.96
CA THR A 876 -9.68 -1.22 -8.62
C THR A 876 -8.54 -1.95 -7.94
N SER A 877 -7.93 -1.34 -6.93
CA SER A 877 -6.94 -1.96 -6.04
C SER A 877 -7.68 -2.75 -4.96
N TYR A 878 -8.12 -3.98 -5.23
CA TYR A 878 -8.91 -4.73 -4.25
C TYR A 878 -8.27 -6.07 -3.92
N GLY A 879 -7.61 -6.08 -2.77
CA GLY A 879 -7.17 -7.25 -2.03
C GLY A 879 -7.23 -6.92 -0.53
N THR A 880 -8.42 -7.05 0.07
CA THR A 880 -8.69 -7.22 1.53
C THR A 880 -7.80 -6.51 2.56
N THR A 881 -7.38 -5.30 2.23
CA THR A 881 -7.13 -4.22 3.18
C THR A 881 -7.66 -2.99 2.49
N THR A 882 -8.79 -2.48 2.97
CA THR A 882 -9.40 -1.25 2.49
C THR A 882 -8.50 -0.06 2.83
N PHE A 883 -7.47 0.16 2.03
CA PHE A 883 -7.02 1.52 1.78
C PHE A 883 -8.11 2.15 0.91
N GLY A 884 -8.77 3.18 1.46
CA GLY A 884 -9.97 3.78 0.88
C GLY A 884 -9.81 4.14 -0.60
N PRO A 885 -10.92 4.32 -1.32
CA PRO A 885 -10.90 4.47 -2.77
C PRO A 885 -10.12 5.73 -3.13
N SER A 886 -8.90 5.57 -3.66
CA SER A 886 -8.31 6.58 -4.53
C SER A 886 -8.94 6.44 -5.90
N SER A 887 -10.19 6.88 -6.05
CA SER A 887 -10.76 7.15 -7.35
C SER A 887 -10.15 8.46 -7.88
N ILE A 888 -9.31 8.37 -8.91
CA ILE A 888 -8.96 9.54 -9.71
C ILE A 888 -10.11 9.74 -10.70
N HIS A 889 -10.96 10.74 -10.43
CA HIS A 889 -11.91 11.26 -11.41
C HIS A 889 -11.15 12.05 -12.48
N VAL A 890 -11.07 11.52 -13.70
CA VAL A 890 -10.79 12.34 -14.88
C VAL A 890 -12.12 12.94 -15.33
N SER A 891 -12.24 14.27 -15.23
CA SER A 891 -13.47 15.02 -15.46
C SER A 891 -13.96 14.95 -16.93
N ARG A 892 -15.23 14.58 -17.11
CA ARG A 892 -16.02 14.83 -18.34
C ARG A 892 -16.40 16.31 -18.42
N GLN A 893 -16.14 16.97 -19.55
CA GLN A 893 -16.91 18.15 -19.97
C GLN A 893 -17.48 17.92 -21.37
N ASN A 894 -18.81 18.03 -21.42
CA ASN A 894 -19.74 18.31 -22.52
C ASN A 894 -19.23 18.26 -23.98
N ILE A 895 -19.99 17.58 -24.85
CA ILE A 895 -20.86 18.24 -25.83
C ILE A 895 -21.93 17.24 -26.33
N SER A 896 -23.11 17.83 -26.51
CA SER A 896 -24.39 17.32 -26.99
C SER A 896 -24.38 16.79 -28.43
N SER A 897 -25.32 15.89 -28.68
CA SER A 897 -25.99 15.57 -29.95
C SER A 897 -25.76 16.51 -31.14
N GLU A 898 -25.30 15.93 -32.25
CA GLU A 898 -26.03 15.85 -33.53
C GLU A 898 -25.42 14.74 -34.40
#